data_AF-A0A2S8ZAD4-F1
#
_entry.id   AF-A0A2S8ZAD4-F1
#
_cell.length_a   1.000
_cell.length_b   1.000
_cell.length_c   1.000
_cell.angle_alpha   90.00
_cell.angle_beta   90.00
_cell.angle_gamma   90.00
#
_symmetry.space_group_name_H-M   'P 1'
#
loop_
_entity.id
_entity.type
_entity.pdbx_description
1 polymer ?
#
loop_
_entity_poly.entity_id
_entity_poly.type
_entity_poly.pdbx_seq_one_letter_code
_entity_poly.pdbx_strand_id
1 'polypeptide(L)'
;MSTTARGRRLAAGSVVAALVAGGAVGLTALPASAAPPAPSFDYFADTIPGLRTDSVFESVTFERFESLLSGSGTYAFLLGGPNDPTTAATAVEIDRVAQQYGVDAIYTFDPLLDGESVDIRTFVTGVAGEAAGALYTRLVDGYLNKDTTPEFGAGTDPYLFVYDGDRTVEGADDRIIASLGGTEDAASAATDGYRQQVAAVFEAVAVNGAAQLDTQSQFEFFSNAVNSRHRAAYSTNLAAYGDTIFTAADADEFVLQSITYPELVDLLESGGDHTILFGGTWCHNTRAVIRDVNHKAAESGVQTVYVFDLRLDGWSGANAHIRDTNSSIAHLYGDLVQAHLPNLKTQYVLDGSAGQRVEYHPGGDTAAAKAAARKLQVPYLFEYDGSDQAAPITKNWIQDNGQAGYREYMTEWWWISDLQGPAKRPNQTDEQYEAGRATNLAFADEALAKLDEFFGIEAEPVVTAPAAPAAPTATAVGADVTVTWAAPASDGGSPLTGYSVALGSTVVDVAPGVTTHTFLGVPVGTHAATVTAVNGVGRSTASAAASVTVGGDQPGGGELPGSGDVSVAVTGDLRPGGEITVRGTGVDPESDGVRVELHSTPTLLGTTAAAADGTFTVNARIPAAIPSGAHSVVVFVDGVEVARTSVTLSGSGLASTGADPGLLIAGGVSALLLLAAGTVLVARRRGSLGS
;
A
#
# COMPACT_ATOMS: atom_id res chain seq x y z
N MET A 1 -40.04 17.25 -4.51
CA MET A 1 -40.87 16.90 -5.69
C MET A 1 -39.88 16.53 -6.79
N SER A 2 -39.76 15.26 -7.22
CA SER A 2 -40.64 14.55 -8.19
C SER A 2 -40.81 15.34 -9.50
N THR A 3 -40.57 14.85 -10.73
CA THR A 3 -40.30 13.49 -11.28
C THR A 3 -39.15 13.56 -12.34
N THR A 4 -38.69 12.56 -13.10
CA THR A 4 -39.08 11.16 -13.39
C THR A 4 -37.86 10.32 -13.84
N ALA A 5 -37.96 8.99 -13.94
CA ALA A 5 -36.90 8.08 -14.44
C ALA A 5 -37.13 7.53 -15.87
N ARG A 6 -36.05 7.07 -16.52
CA ARG A 6 -35.92 6.04 -17.60
C ARG A 6 -34.42 5.92 -17.97
N GLY A 7 -33.76 4.77 -18.16
CA GLY A 7 -34.21 3.38 -18.07
C GLY A 7 -33.89 2.59 -19.36
N ARG A 8 -32.74 1.89 -19.41
CA ARG A 8 -32.49 0.79 -20.36
C ARG A 8 -31.58 -0.28 -19.75
N ARG A 9 -31.96 -1.54 -19.97
CA ARG A 9 -31.29 -2.75 -19.45
C ARG A 9 -30.18 -3.20 -20.39
N LEU A 10 -29.11 -3.77 -19.84
CA LEU A 10 -28.36 -4.85 -20.49
C LEU A 10 -28.49 -6.11 -19.63
N ALA A 11 -28.63 -7.26 -20.27
CA ALA A 11 -28.96 -8.51 -19.60
C ALA A 11 -27.68 -9.28 -19.25
N ALA A 12 -27.51 -9.64 -17.98
CA ALA A 12 -26.56 -10.66 -17.59
C ALA A 12 -27.07 -12.03 -18.06
N GLY A 13 -26.43 -12.61 -19.08
CA GLY A 13 -26.71 -13.95 -19.54
C GLY A 13 -26.11 -14.98 -18.58
N SER A 14 -26.94 -15.65 -17.79
CA SER A 14 -26.50 -16.72 -16.89
C SER A 14 -26.05 -17.95 -17.68
N VAL A 15 -24.74 -18.20 -17.76
CA VAL A 15 -24.21 -19.50 -18.17
C VAL A 15 -24.21 -20.42 -16.95
N VAL A 16 -25.15 -21.37 -16.93
CA VAL A 16 -25.15 -22.45 -15.94
C VAL A 16 -24.09 -23.48 -16.34
N ALA A 17 -22.92 -23.40 -15.72
CA ALA A 17 -21.93 -24.47 -15.78
C ALA A 17 -22.34 -25.60 -14.83
N ALA A 18 -22.73 -26.75 -15.37
CA ALA A 18 -23.06 -27.92 -14.57
C ALA A 18 -21.80 -28.51 -13.90
N LEU A 19 -21.83 -28.63 -12.58
CA LEU A 19 -20.73 -29.19 -11.80
C LEU A 19 -20.65 -30.71 -12.00
N VAL A 20 -19.81 -31.17 -12.94
CA VAL A 20 -19.43 -32.58 -13.03
C VAL A 20 -18.26 -32.82 -12.09
N ALA A 21 -18.50 -33.58 -11.02
CA ALA A 21 -17.45 -34.01 -10.11
C ALA A 21 -16.51 -35.03 -10.77
N GLY A 22 -15.41 -34.54 -11.35
CA GLY A 22 -14.27 -35.34 -11.81
C GLY A 22 -13.01 -34.87 -11.08
N GLY A 23 -12.27 -35.80 -10.47
CA GLY A 23 -11.17 -35.47 -9.57
C GLY A 23 -10.04 -34.69 -10.23
N ALA A 24 -9.71 -33.51 -9.70
CA ALA A 24 -8.53 -32.76 -10.08
C ALA A 24 -7.28 -33.40 -9.45
N VAL A 25 -6.48 -34.08 -10.29
CA VAL A 25 -5.07 -34.33 -9.97
C VAL A 25 -4.36 -32.97 -10.01
N GLY A 26 -3.54 -32.68 -9.01
CA GLY A 26 -2.89 -31.38 -8.86
C GLY A 26 -2.02 -31.03 -10.06
N LEU A 27 -2.41 -29.98 -10.79
CA LEU A 27 -1.53 -29.21 -11.66
C LEU A 27 -1.13 -27.97 -10.88
N THR A 28 0.06 -28.01 -10.26
CA THR A 28 0.75 -26.79 -9.86
C THR A 28 0.95 -25.94 -11.11
N ALA A 29 0.37 -24.75 -11.15
CA ALA A 29 0.76 -23.76 -12.14
C ALA A 29 2.28 -23.58 -12.02
N LEU A 30 3.00 -23.79 -13.12
CA LEU A 30 4.38 -23.33 -13.19
C LEU A 30 4.34 -21.80 -12.99
N PRO A 31 5.27 -21.21 -12.21
CA PRO A 31 5.36 -19.77 -12.17
C PRO A 31 5.49 -19.28 -13.61
N ALA A 32 4.78 -18.20 -13.95
CA ALA A 32 5.01 -17.53 -15.21
C ALA A 32 6.52 -17.24 -15.30
N SER A 33 7.15 -17.60 -16.43
CA SER A 33 8.50 -17.13 -16.68
C SER A 33 8.45 -15.62 -16.55
N ALA A 34 9.29 -15.04 -15.68
CA ALA A 34 9.53 -13.62 -15.74
C ALA A 34 9.85 -13.27 -17.21
N ALA A 35 9.29 -12.16 -17.69
CA ALA A 35 9.79 -11.60 -18.93
C ALA A 35 11.30 -11.39 -18.75
N PRO A 36 12.13 -11.61 -19.79
CA PRO A 36 13.50 -11.13 -19.72
C PRO A 36 13.45 -9.64 -19.36
N PRO A 37 14.34 -9.13 -18.49
CA PRO A 37 14.37 -7.71 -18.20
C PRO A 37 14.47 -6.94 -19.52
N ALA A 38 13.77 -5.80 -19.59
CA ALA A 38 13.96 -4.88 -20.70
C ALA A 38 15.47 -4.56 -20.79
N PRO A 39 16.03 -4.39 -22.01
CA PRO A 39 17.41 -3.94 -22.14
C PRO A 39 17.58 -2.65 -21.33
N SER A 40 18.62 -2.60 -20.51
CA SER A 40 18.98 -1.38 -19.80
C SER A 40 19.29 -0.29 -20.82
N PHE A 41 18.62 0.85 -20.68
CA PHE A 41 18.93 2.06 -21.42
C PHE A 41 20.38 2.47 -21.11
N ASP A 42 21.27 2.40 -22.11
CA ASP A 42 22.70 2.72 -22.01
C ASP A 42 23.04 3.71 -23.12
N TYR A 43 22.65 4.97 -22.91
CA TYR A 43 22.86 6.07 -23.84
C TYR A 43 24.30 6.18 -24.36
N PHE A 44 25.31 5.81 -23.57
CA PHE A 44 26.70 5.80 -24.02
C PHE A 44 26.96 4.67 -25.03
N ALA A 45 26.56 3.44 -24.74
CA ALA A 45 26.73 2.31 -25.66
C ALA A 45 25.83 2.38 -26.89
N ASP A 46 24.62 2.91 -26.75
CA ASP A 46 23.67 3.09 -27.84
C ASP A 46 24.13 4.21 -28.81
N THR A 47 24.78 5.26 -28.29
CA THR A 47 25.31 6.37 -29.11
C THR A 47 26.70 6.08 -29.71
N ILE A 48 27.60 5.37 -29.02
CA ILE A 48 29.00 5.19 -29.44
C ILE A 48 29.22 3.83 -30.16
N PRO A 49 29.47 3.82 -31.50
CA PRO A 49 29.61 2.58 -32.24
C PRO A 49 30.80 1.72 -31.80
N GLY A 50 30.53 0.52 -31.30
CA GLY A 50 31.54 -0.44 -30.86
C GLY A 50 31.94 -0.35 -29.40
N LEU A 51 31.31 0.55 -28.63
CA LEU A 51 31.22 0.42 -27.18
C LEU A 51 30.29 -0.76 -26.84
N ARG A 52 30.44 -1.32 -25.63
CA ARG A 52 29.68 -2.49 -25.15
C ARG A 52 28.53 -2.03 -24.24
N THR A 53 27.40 -2.74 -24.27
CA THR A 53 26.16 -2.44 -23.51
C THR A 53 26.25 -2.74 -22.01
N ASP A 54 27.45 -2.93 -21.50
CA ASP A 54 27.80 -3.09 -20.08
C ASP A 54 29.04 -2.23 -19.76
N SER A 55 29.19 -1.12 -20.49
CA SER A 55 30.35 -0.22 -20.37
C SER A 55 30.47 0.39 -18.98
N VAL A 56 31.66 0.88 -18.65
CA VAL A 56 31.89 1.56 -17.36
C VAL A 56 31.26 2.95 -17.27
N PHE A 57 30.64 3.49 -18.33
CA PHE A 57 30.21 4.89 -18.35
C PHE A 57 28.80 5.07 -17.77
N GLU A 58 28.67 5.95 -16.79
CA GLU A 58 27.37 6.34 -16.23
C GLU A 58 27.15 7.86 -16.36
N SER A 59 26.22 8.26 -17.23
CA SER A 59 25.80 9.66 -17.39
C SER A 59 25.27 10.23 -16.08
N VAL A 60 25.70 11.45 -15.74
CA VAL A 60 25.22 12.16 -14.55
C VAL A 60 24.66 13.54 -14.89
N THR A 61 23.53 13.86 -14.28
CA THR A 61 22.98 15.22 -14.28
C THR A 61 23.92 16.18 -13.55
N PHE A 62 23.77 17.50 -13.79
CA PHE A 62 24.54 18.52 -13.05
C PHE A 62 24.42 18.35 -11.53
N GLU A 63 23.22 18.05 -11.02
CA GLU A 63 23.03 17.85 -9.57
C GLU A 63 23.78 16.61 -9.07
N ARG A 64 23.76 15.49 -9.80
CA ARG A 64 24.45 14.27 -9.39
C ARG A 64 25.97 14.40 -9.52
N PHE A 65 26.46 15.06 -10.55
CA PHE A 65 27.89 15.40 -10.69
C PHE A 65 28.36 16.28 -9.52
N GLU A 66 27.62 17.34 -9.17
CA GLU A 66 27.94 18.16 -8.00
C GLU A 66 27.82 17.37 -6.68
N SER A 67 26.85 16.45 -6.56
CA SER A 67 26.72 15.59 -5.38
C SER A 67 27.91 14.63 -5.21
N LEU A 68 28.54 14.18 -6.30
CA LEU A 68 29.75 13.37 -6.26
C LEU A 68 30.97 14.22 -5.87
N LEU A 69 31.12 15.41 -6.47
CA LEU A 69 32.22 16.35 -6.16
C LEU A 69 32.16 16.95 -4.74
N SER A 70 30.96 17.08 -4.17
CA SER A 70 30.76 17.58 -2.80
C SER A 70 30.79 16.49 -1.73
N GLY A 71 30.78 15.22 -2.14
CA GLY A 71 30.83 14.06 -1.25
C GLY A 71 32.25 13.63 -0.89
N SER A 72 32.36 12.78 0.13
CA SER A 72 33.55 11.96 0.40
C SER A 72 33.65 10.81 -0.61
N GLY A 73 34.86 10.29 -0.82
CA GLY A 73 35.13 9.11 -1.66
C GLY A 73 35.96 9.41 -2.90
N THR A 74 36.48 8.34 -3.50
CA THR A 74 37.37 8.37 -4.68
C THR A 74 36.64 7.90 -5.93
N TYR A 75 36.38 8.79 -6.88
CA TYR A 75 35.58 8.53 -8.08
C TYR A 75 36.39 8.74 -9.37
N ALA A 76 36.08 7.97 -10.41
CA ALA A 76 36.54 8.25 -11.76
C ALA A 76 35.48 9.06 -12.53
N PHE A 77 35.94 10.07 -13.28
CA PHE A 77 35.09 11.00 -14.00
C PHE A 77 35.55 11.21 -15.44
N LEU A 78 34.59 11.44 -16.33
CA LEU A 78 34.81 11.92 -17.69
C LEU A 78 34.04 13.24 -17.88
N LEU A 79 34.72 14.34 -18.21
CA LEU A 79 34.04 15.48 -18.82
C LEU A 79 33.90 15.21 -20.32
N GLY A 80 32.68 15.34 -20.86
CA GLY A 80 32.37 15.10 -22.26
C GLY A 80 31.25 14.06 -22.47
N GLY A 81 30.32 14.36 -23.37
CA GLY A 81 29.24 13.46 -23.78
C GLY A 81 29.53 12.66 -25.05
N PRO A 82 28.71 11.63 -25.36
CA PRO A 82 28.98 10.70 -26.46
C PRO A 82 28.78 11.33 -27.85
N ASN A 83 28.12 12.49 -27.93
CA ASN A 83 27.98 13.28 -29.16
C ASN A 83 29.28 14.00 -29.57
N ASP A 84 30.23 14.21 -28.65
CA ASP A 84 31.54 14.77 -29.01
C ASP A 84 32.36 13.75 -29.80
N PRO A 85 32.85 14.09 -31.02
CA PRO A 85 33.60 13.15 -31.86
C PRO A 85 34.88 12.60 -31.23
N THR A 86 35.50 13.34 -30.30
CA THR A 86 36.73 12.91 -29.62
C THR A 86 36.41 11.90 -28.53
N THR A 87 35.33 12.12 -27.79
CA THR A 87 34.76 11.24 -26.78
C THR A 87 34.31 9.93 -27.42
N ALA A 88 33.53 9.99 -28.50
CA ALA A 88 33.13 8.81 -29.28
C ALA A 88 34.34 8.00 -29.81
N ALA A 89 35.41 8.68 -30.24
CA ALA A 89 36.62 8.01 -30.74
C ALA A 89 37.48 7.35 -29.65
N THR A 90 37.40 7.79 -28.40
CA THR A 90 38.28 7.36 -27.30
C THR A 90 37.61 6.42 -26.29
N ALA A 91 36.28 6.52 -26.12
CA ALA A 91 35.51 5.80 -25.09
C ALA A 91 35.76 4.27 -25.09
N VAL A 92 35.84 3.63 -26.27
CA VAL A 92 36.10 2.18 -26.40
C VAL A 92 37.45 1.76 -25.80
N GLU A 93 38.48 2.59 -25.91
CA GLU A 93 39.80 2.32 -25.35
C GLU A 93 39.88 2.70 -23.86
N ILE A 94 39.17 3.75 -23.44
CA ILE A 94 39.00 4.08 -22.02
C ILE A 94 38.34 2.91 -21.28
N ASP A 95 37.19 2.44 -21.76
CA ASP A 95 36.43 1.32 -21.21
C ASP A 95 37.27 0.03 -21.17
N ARG A 96 37.93 -0.32 -22.29
CA ARG A 96 38.84 -1.47 -22.38
C ARG A 96 39.95 -1.45 -21.33
N VAL A 97 40.50 -0.28 -21.02
CA VAL A 97 41.56 -0.15 -20.00
C VAL A 97 40.96 -0.16 -18.60
N ALA A 98 39.88 0.59 -18.35
CA ALA A 98 39.19 0.62 -17.07
C ALA A 98 38.79 -0.79 -16.58
N GLN A 99 38.28 -1.63 -17.48
CA GLN A 99 37.97 -3.04 -17.22
C GLN A 99 39.18 -3.89 -16.79
N GLN A 100 40.40 -3.58 -17.24
CA GLN A 100 41.61 -4.31 -16.81
C GLN A 100 41.98 -3.99 -15.35
N TYR A 101 41.55 -2.84 -14.83
CA TYR A 101 41.72 -2.41 -13.45
C TYR A 101 40.48 -2.71 -12.58
N GLY A 102 39.45 -3.37 -13.11
CA GLY A 102 38.22 -3.69 -12.37
C GLY A 102 37.43 -2.45 -11.96
N VAL A 103 37.41 -1.42 -12.80
CA VAL A 103 36.58 -0.22 -12.59
C VAL A 103 35.11 -0.56 -12.87
N ASP A 104 34.25 -0.36 -11.88
CA ASP A 104 32.80 -0.57 -12.01
C ASP A 104 32.09 0.61 -12.69
N ALA A 105 32.51 1.86 -12.40
CA ALA A 105 31.90 3.08 -12.96
C ALA A 105 32.91 4.21 -13.23
N ILE A 106 32.64 4.98 -14.29
CA ILE A 106 33.21 6.27 -14.65
C ILE A 106 32.01 7.20 -14.85
N TYR A 107 31.85 8.19 -13.97
CA TYR A 107 30.75 9.14 -14.05
C TYR A 107 31.00 10.17 -15.15
N THR A 108 30.13 10.21 -16.16
CA THR A 108 30.29 11.09 -17.33
C THR A 108 29.39 12.31 -17.20
N PHE A 109 29.99 13.50 -17.27
CA PHE A 109 29.27 14.77 -17.23
C PHE A 109 29.56 15.55 -18.51
N ASP A 110 28.53 15.77 -19.33
CA ASP A 110 28.63 16.61 -20.52
C ASP A 110 28.41 18.10 -20.16
N PRO A 111 29.38 19.00 -20.41
CA PRO A 111 29.17 20.43 -20.27
C PRO A 111 28.12 20.98 -21.23
N LEU A 112 27.81 20.29 -22.34
CA LEU A 112 26.71 20.59 -23.24
C LEU A 112 25.43 19.98 -22.64
N LEU A 113 24.63 20.77 -21.93
CA LEU A 113 23.47 20.25 -21.19
C LEU A 113 22.37 19.68 -22.08
N ASP A 114 22.35 20.05 -23.36
CA ASP A 114 21.48 19.54 -24.41
C ASP A 114 22.18 18.51 -25.32
N GLY A 115 23.47 18.23 -25.10
CA GLY A 115 24.31 17.38 -25.93
C GLY A 115 24.71 17.98 -27.28
N GLU A 116 24.48 19.29 -27.52
CA GLU A 116 24.81 19.94 -28.80
C GLU A 116 25.29 21.40 -28.67
N SER A 117 24.53 22.28 -27.99
CA SER A 117 24.68 23.74 -28.12
C SER A 117 24.70 24.52 -26.79
N VAL A 118 24.17 23.94 -25.70
CA VAL A 118 24.01 24.57 -24.39
C VAL A 118 25.23 24.26 -23.51
N ASP A 119 26.40 24.73 -23.95
CA ASP A 119 27.68 24.51 -23.26
C ASP A 119 27.86 25.45 -22.05
N ILE A 120 27.76 24.92 -20.82
CA ILE A 120 27.90 25.71 -19.57
C ILE A 120 29.26 26.37 -19.37
N ARG A 121 30.30 26.04 -20.15
CA ARG A 121 31.61 26.71 -20.12
C ARG A 121 31.56 28.06 -20.82
N THR A 122 30.71 28.18 -21.85
CA THR A 122 30.62 29.37 -22.71
C THR A 122 29.28 30.10 -22.62
N PHE A 123 28.24 29.46 -22.07
CA PHE A 123 26.84 29.89 -22.07
C PHE A 123 26.65 31.36 -21.70
N VAL A 124 26.43 32.22 -22.71
CA VAL A 124 26.25 33.67 -22.53
C VAL A 124 24.77 33.99 -22.32
N THR A 125 24.43 34.45 -21.13
CA THR A 125 23.10 34.92 -20.78
C THR A 125 22.87 36.36 -21.25
N GLY A 126 21.95 36.56 -22.19
CA GLY A 126 21.47 37.88 -22.60
C GLY A 126 20.63 38.63 -21.55
N VAL A 127 20.47 38.05 -20.36
CA VAL A 127 19.77 38.62 -19.20
C VAL A 127 20.77 39.42 -18.36
N ALA A 128 20.47 40.70 -18.11
CA ALA A 128 21.36 41.58 -17.34
C ALA A 128 21.41 41.17 -15.86
N GLY A 129 22.48 40.48 -15.46
CA GLY A 129 22.73 40.04 -14.09
C GLY A 129 23.53 38.75 -13.97
N GLU A 130 23.64 37.98 -15.05
CA GLU A 130 24.32 36.69 -15.07
C GLU A 130 25.62 36.76 -15.87
N ALA A 131 26.69 36.21 -15.29
CA ALA A 131 27.95 36.04 -15.98
C ALA A 131 27.87 34.78 -16.86
N ALA A 132 28.40 34.87 -18.08
CA ALA A 132 28.58 33.71 -18.92
C ALA A 132 29.41 32.64 -18.16
N GLY A 133 28.94 31.40 -18.20
CA GLY A 133 29.64 30.29 -17.54
C GLY A 133 29.44 30.13 -16.03
N ALA A 134 28.53 30.86 -15.39
CA ALA A 134 28.33 30.81 -13.92
C ALA A 134 28.08 29.39 -13.35
N LEU A 135 27.45 28.48 -14.11
CA LEU A 135 27.27 27.08 -13.71
C LEU A 135 28.58 26.29 -13.74
N TYR A 136 29.43 26.51 -14.74
CA TYR A 136 30.75 25.88 -14.79
C TYR A 136 31.68 26.49 -13.74
N THR A 137 31.64 27.82 -13.53
CA THR A 137 32.35 28.48 -12.41
C THR A 137 31.95 27.90 -11.06
N ARG A 138 30.68 27.55 -10.83
CA ARG A 138 30.24 26.86 -9.60
C ARG A 138 30.92 25.50 -9.41
N LEU A 139 31.09 24.71 -10.48
CA LEU A 139 31.80 23.43 -10.42
C LEU A 139 33.31 23.64 -10.22
N VAL A 140 33.89 24.58 -10.96
CA VAL A 140 35.33 24.87 -11.01
C VAL A 140 35.82 25.54 -9.73
N ASP A 141 35.30 26.71 -9.38
CA ASP A 141 35.69 27.44 -8.15
C ASP A 141 35.24 26.70 -6.88
N GLY A 142 34.16 25.91 -6.98
CA GLY A 142 33.61 25.11 -5.89
C GLY A 142 34.42 23.87 -5.57
N TYR A 143 34.88 23.14 -6.60
CA TYR A 143 35.42 21.78 -6.45
C TYR A 143 36.64 21.47 -7.32
N LEU A 144 36.58 21.70 -8.65
CA LEU A 144 37.59 21.17 -9.59
C LEU A 144 38.93 21.93 -9.59
N ASN A 145 38.92 23.26 -9.39
CA ASN A 145 40.12 24.10 -9.27
C ASN A 145 40.40 24.48 -7.79
N LYS A 146 40.09 23.58 -6.86
CA LYS A 146 40.76 23.60 -5.55
C LYS A 146 42.22 23.19 -5.67
N ASP A 147 42.46 22.26 -6.58
CA ASP A 147 43.74 21.69 -6.97
C ASP A 147 44.77 22.67 -7.52
N THR A 148 46.03 22.25 -7.41
CA THR A 148 47.17 22.95 -8.00
C THR A 148 47.44 22.57 -9.46
N THR A 149 47.08 21.36 -9.90
CA THR A 149 47.17 20.88 -11.29
C THR A 149 46.34 19.60 -11.45
N PRO A 150 45.53 19.42 -12.50
CA PRO A 150 45.27 20.31 -13.65
C PRO A 150 44.39 21.51 -13.27
N GLU A 151 44.44 22.57 -14.09
CA GLU A 151 43.49 23.68 -14.02
C GLU A 151 42.38 23.44 -15.07
N PHE A 152 41.15 23.21 -14.60
CA PHE A 152 39.97 23.04 -15.44
C PHE A 152 39.51 24.40 -15.97
N GLY A 153 39.74 24.63 -17.27
CA GLY A 153 39.26 25.79 -18.01
C GLY A 153 38.18 25.42 -19.03
N ALA A 154 37.95 26.29 -20.02
CA ALA A 154 37.15 26.01 -21.21
C ALA A 154 37.95 25.17 -22.23
N GLY A 155 38.44 24.00 -21.80
CA GLY A 155 39.20 23.05 -22.62
C GLY A 155 38.31 22.30 -23.63
N THR A 156 38.91 21.35 -24.36
CA THR A 156 38.13 20.43 -25.21
C THR A 156 37.91 19.10 -24.50
N ASP A 157 36.78 18.47 -24.81
CA ASP A 157 36.42 17.15 -24.34
C ASP A 157 37.13 16.05 -25.17
N PRO A 158 37.26 14.80 -24.66
CA PRO A 158 36.95 14.39 -23.29
C PRO A 158 38.10 14.66 -22.31
N TYR A 159 37.76 14.73 -21.02
CA TYR A 159 38.74 14.81 -19.93
C TYR A 159 38.51 13.74 -18.86
N LEU A 160 39.33 12.70 -18.85
CA LEU A 160 39.29 11.60 -17.87
C LEU A 160 40.20 11.93 -16.67
N PHE A 161 39.66 11.78 -15.45
CA PHE A 161 40.40 11.99 -14.20
C PHE A 161 39.85 11.14 -13.04
N VAL A 162 40.67 11.00 -11.99
CA VAL A 162 40.30 10.40 -10.70
C VAL A 162 40.37 11.46 -9.62
N TYR A 163 39.32 11.55 -8.82
CA TYR A 163 39.05 12.59 -7.84
C TYR A 163 38.74 11.97 -6.48
N ASP A 164 39.38 12.44 -5.41
CA ASP A 164 39.10 12.09 -4.02
C ASP A 164 38.62 13.34 -3.27
N GLY A 165 37.36 13.31 -2.84
CA GLY A 165 36.70 14.45 -2.20
C GLY A 165 37.30 14.88 -0.85
N ASP A 166 38.05 13.98 -0.19
CA ASP A 166 38.70 14.21 1.11
C ASP A 166 40.22 14.50 0.99
N ARG A 167 40.79 14.43 -0.22
CA ARG A 167 42.24 14.56 -0.43
C ARG A 167 42.73 15.99 -0.21
N THR A 168 43.82 16.09 0.53
CA THR A 168 44.55 17.34 0.80
C THR A 168 46.05 17.15 0.65
N VAL A 169 46.75 18.16 0.14
CA VAL A 169 48.21 18.21 0.01
C VAL A 169 48.71 19.46 0.74
N GLU A 170 49.69 19.27 1.64
CA GLU A 170 50.22 20.32 2.54
C GLU A 170 49.16 21.09 3.35
N GLY A 171 47.95 20.54 3.49
CA GLY A 171 46.83 21.15 4.21
C GLY A 171 45.94 22.07 3.35
N ALA A 172 46.15 22.11 2.04
CA ALA A 172 45.20 22.64 1.06
C ALA A 172 44.44 21.48 0.40
N ASP A 173 43.20 21.74 -0.02
CA ASP A 173 42.45 20.85 -0.92
C ASP A 173 43.26 20.66 -2.22
N ASP A 174 43.47 19.41 -2.60
CA ASP A 174 44.07 18.99 -3.87
C ASP A 174 43.40 17.63 -4.08
N ARG A 175 42.32 17.60 -4.85
CA ARG A 175 41.37 16.49 -4.92
C ARG A 175 41.61 15.59 -6.14
N ILE A 176 42.30 16.06 -7.16
CA ILE A 176 42.69 15.28 -8.32
C ILE A 176 43.88 14.37 -7.96
N ILE A 177 43.69 13.06 -8.07
CA ILE A 177 44.77 12.08 -7.89
C ILE A 177 45.56 11.91 -9.19
N ALA A 178 44.86 11.77 -10.31
CA ALA A 178 45.43 11.58 -11.63
C ALA A 178 44.46 12.03 -12.73
N SER A 179 44.98 12.38 -13.90
CA SER A 179 44.19 12.82 -15.05
C SER A 179 44.93 12.59 -16.36
N LEU A 180 44.20 12.58 -17.48
CA LEU A 180 44.82 12.59 -18.81
C LEU A 180 45.53 13.93 -19.09
N GLY A 181 46.64 13.82 -19.82
CA GLY A 181 47.58 14.92 -20.08
C GLY A 181 47.15 15.86 -21.20
N GLY A 182 46.04 16.58 -21.01
CA GLY A 182 45.56 17.58 -21.96
C GLY A 182 44.63 17.02 -23.05
N THR A 183 44.41 17.82 -24.09
CA THR A 183 43.44 17.56 -25.16
C THR A 183 44.00 16.58 -26.18
N GLU A 184 43.65 15.30 -26.06
CA GLU A 184 43.94 14.28 -27.08
C GLU A 184 42.99 14.44 -28.28
N ASP A 185 43.41 14.00 -29.48
CA ASP A 185 42.57 14.02 -30.68
C ASP A 185 42.07 12.61 -31.06
N ALA A 186 41.06 12.55 -31.93
CA ALA A 186 40.48 11.28 -32.39
C ALA A 186 41.48 10.35 -33.11
N ALA A 187 42.65 10.83 -33.55
CA ALA A 187 43.71 10.01 -34.13
C ALA A 187 44.66 9.42 -33.07
N SER A 188 44.79 10.04 -31.89
CA SER A 188 45.54 9.48 -30.74
C SER A 188 44.93 8.17 -30.21
N ALA A 189 43.60 8.05 -30.24
CA ALA A 189 42.85 6.98 -29.56
C ALA A 189 43.34 5.55 -29.87
N ALA A 190 43.71 5.28 -31.12
CA ALA A 190 44.15 3.93 -31.55
C ALA A 190 45.57 3.54 -31.08
N THR A 191 46.35 4.48 -30.52
CA THR A 191 47.77 4.29 -30.22
C THR A 191 48.02 3.54 -28.91
N ASP A 192 49.14 2.81 -28.84
CA ASP A 192 49.60 2.23 -27.56
C ASP A 192 49.97 3.32 -26.53
N GLY A 193 50.29 4.53 -26.97
CA GLY A 193 50.58 5.67 -26.11
C GLY A 193 49.33 6.14 -25.35
N TYR A 194 48.20 6.28 -26.04
CA TYR A 194 46.93 6.66 -25.40
C TYR A 194 46.48 5.63 -24.36
N ARG A 195 46.51 4.33 -24.69
CA ARG A 195 46.27 3.24 -23.73
C ARG A 195 47.15 3.33 -22.49
N GLN A 196 48.44 3.69 -22.63
CA GLN A 196 49.36 3.85 -21.50
C GLN A 196 49.03 5.07 -20.63
N GLN A 197 48.57 6.18 -21.21
CA GLN A 197 48.09 7.33 -20.42
C GLN A 197 46.85 6.97 -19.60
N VAL A 198 45.85 6.33 -20.22
CA VAL A 198 44.63 5.87 -19.53
C VAL A 198 44.98 4.88 -18.42
N ALA A 199 45.89 3.93 -18.68
CA ALA A 199 46.35 2.98 -17.68
C ALA A 199 47.01 3.67 -16.49
N ALA A 200 47.82 4.71 -16.72
CA ALA A 200 48.45 5.49 -15.66
C ALA A 200 47.45 6.24 -14.76
N VAL A 201 46.28 6.65 -15.29
CA VAL A 201 45.21 7.27 -14.49
C VAL A 201 44.63 6.27 -13.48
N PHE A 202 44.33 5.04 -13.90
CA PHE A 202 43.80 4.01 -12.99
C PHE A 202 44.88 3.37 -12.10
N GLU A 203 46.12 3.25 -12.59
CA GLU A 203 47.26 2.75 -11.81
C GLU A 203 47.57 3.63 -10.59
N ALA A 204 47.31 4.94 -10.67
CA ALA A 204 47.50 5.88 -9.56
C ALA A 204 46.66 5.55 -8.31
N VAL A 205 45.54 4.83 -8.46
CA VAL A 205 44.68 4.34 -7.37
C VAL A 205 44.64 2.80 -7.29
N ALA A 206 45.52 2.10 -7.99
CA ALA A 206 45.49 0.64 -8.06
C ALA A 206 46.18 -0.03 -6.87
N VAL A 207 45.49 -0.96 -6.22
CA VAL A 207 46.04 -1.86 -5.20
C VAL A 207 46.00 -3.28 -5.73
N ASN A 208 47.17 -3.92 -5.82
CA ASN A 208 47.35 -5.25 -6.43
C ASN A 208 46.82 -5.37 -7.88
N GLY A 209 46.77 -4.25 -8.63
CA GLY A 209 46.29 -4.20 -10.01
C GLY A 209 44.80 -3.91 -10.18
N ALA A 210 44.05 -3.70 -9.09
CA ALA A 210 42.66 -3.25 -9.14
C ALA A 210 42.55 -1.81 -8.64
N ALA A 211 41.90 -0.93 -9.41
CA ALA A 211 41.61 0.45 -8.99
C ALA A 211 40.74 0.45 -7.72
N GLN A 212 41.04 1.33 -6.77
CA GLN A 212 40.22 1.52 -5.57
C GLN A 212 39.36 2.76 -5.80
N LEU A 213 38.14 2.55 -6.31
CA LEU A 213 37.15 3.58 -6.59
C LEU A 213 35.85 3.26 -5.85
N ASP A 214 35.20 4.30 -5.35
CA ASP A 214 33.86 4.26 -4.78
C ASP A 214 32.79 4.42 -5.87
N THR A 215 31.57 4.00 -5.56
CA THR A 215 30.39 4.18 -6.42
C THR A 215 29.25 4.81 -5.62
N GLN A 216 28.51 5.74 -6.22
CA GLN A 216 27.27 6.28 -5.66
C GLN A 216 26.06 5.68 -6.37
N SER A 217 25.29 4.87 -5.66
CA SER A 217 24.01 4.35 -6.14
C SER A 217 22.98 5.45 -6.38
N GLN A 218 21.98 5.18 -7.23
CA GLN A 218 20.84 6.08 -7.41
C GLN A 218 20.10 6.33 -6.08
N PHE A 219 19.96 5.31 -5.23
CA PHE A 219 19.37 5.46 -3.89
C PHE A 219 20.14 6.46 -3.03
N GLU A 220 21.46 6.36 -2.95
CA GLU A 220 22.29 7.29 -2.16
C GLU A 220 22.18 8.71 -2.68
N PHE A 221 22.21 8.91 -4.00
CA PHE A 221 21.99 10.22 -4.62
C PHE A 221 20.63 10.81 -4.22
N PHE A 222 19.53 10.12 -4.56
CA PHE A 222 18.19 10.63 -4.31
C PHE A 222 17.90 10.79 -2.82
N SER A 223 18.29 9.84 -1.98
CA SER A 223 18.10 9.90 -0.53
C SER A 223 18.83 11.12 0.06
N ASN A 224 20.09 11.34 -0.28
CA ASN A 224 20.86 12.49 0.20
C ASN A 224 20.29 13.82 -0.32
N ALA A 225 20.04 13.94 -1.62
CA ALA A 225 19.53 15.17 -2.24
C ALA A 225 18.12 15.54 -1.73
N VAL A 226 17.19 14.58 -1.68
CA VAL A 226 15.81 14.81 -1.23
C VAL A 226 15.75 15.13 0.26
N ASN A 227 16.43 14.36 1.11
CA ASN A 227 16.41 14.55 2.56
C ASN A 227 17.11 15.85 2.99
N SER A 228 18.29 16.15 2.42
CA SER A 228 19.03 17.38 2.76
C SER A 228 18.23 18.63 2.38
N ARG A 229 17.65 18.68 1.17
CA ARG A 229 16.82 19.80 0.71
C ARG A 229 15.53 19.95 1.51
N HIS A 230 14.90 18.85 1.92
CA HIS A 230 13.72 18.89 2.79
C HIS A 230 14.06 19.43 4.19
N ARG A 231 15.07 18.85 4.83
CA ARG A 231 15.56 19.28 6.15
C ARG A 231 16.00 20.74 6.14
N ALA A 232 16.70 21.20 5.10
CA ALA A 232 17.10 22.59 4.95
C ALA A 232 15.88 23.54 4.90
N ALA A 233 14.90 23.23 4.04
CA ALA A 233 13.70 24.04 3.85
C ALA A 233 12.81 24.13 5.10
N TYR A 234 12.73 23.06 5.91
CA TYR A 234 11.80 22.97 7.04
C TYR A 234 12.46 22.83 8.42
N SER A 235 13.78 23.07 8.49
CA SER A 235 14.64 23.05 9.70
C SER A 235 14.08 23.78 10.92
N THR A 236 13.21 24.77 10.72
CA THR A 236 12.57 25.54 11.80
C THR A 236 11.51 24.76 12.59
N ASN A 237 10.89 23.72 12.02
CA ASN A 237 9.91 22.88 12.71
C ASN A 237 9.75 21.48 12.08
N LEU A 238 10.79 20.66 12.20
CA LEU A 238 10.81 19.28 11.66
C LEU A 238 9.70 18.38 12.23
N ALA A 239 9.17 18.68 13.43
CA ALA A 239 8.04 17.95 14.01
C ALA A 239 6.71 18.21 13.27
N ALA A 240 6.54 19.37 12.63
CA ALA A 240 5.34 19.69 11.86
C ALA A 240 5.47 19.30 10.37
N TYR A 241 6.68 19.34 9.83
CA TYR A 241 6.92 19.17 8.39
C TYR A 241 7.52 17.82 7.99
N GLY A 242 8.08 17.07 8.94
CA GLY A 242 8.86 15.86 8.68
C GLY A 242 10.35 16.17 8.56
N ASP A 243 11.18 15.14 8.81
CA ASP A 243 12.64 15.28 8.85
C ASP A 243 13.37 14.47 7.77
N THR A 244 12.77 13.34 7.40
CA THR A 244 13.32 12.33 6.50
C THR A 244 12.20 11.83 5.61
N ILE A 245 12.44 11.78 4.31
CA ILE A 245 11.56 11.22 3.29
C ILE A 245 12.05 9.80 3.00
N PHE A 246 13.23 9.66 2.37
CA PHE A 246 13.86 8.36 2.12
C PHE A 246 14.63 7.86 3.34
N THR A 247 14.48 6.59 3.64
CA THR A 247 15.13 5.86 4.74
C THR A 247 15.97 4.72 4.19
N ALA A 248 16.88 4.16 4.99
CA ALA A 248 17.69 3.01 4.59
C ALA A 248 16.86 1.75 4.23
N ALA A 249 15.58 1.69 4.61
CA ALA A 249 14.68 0.60 4.22
C ALA A 249 14.20 0.70 2.76
N ASP A 250 14.36 1.86 2.12
CA ASP A 250 13.90 2.10 0.75
C ASP A 250 15.00 1.78 -0.30
N ALA A 251 16.15 1.23 0.14
CA ALA A 251 17.32 0.97 -0.69
C ALA A 251 17.22 -0.33 -1.50
N ASP A 252 16.67 -1.40 -0.91
CA ASP A 252 16.61 -2.74 -1.52
C ASP A 252 15.62 -2.81 -2.70
N GLU A 253 14.69 -1.86 -2.79
CA GLU A 253 13.61 -1.76 -3.79
C GLU A 253 13.66 -0.41 -4.53
N PHE A 254 14.87 0.08 -4.82
CA PHE A 254 15.06 1.39 -5.44
C PHE A 254 15.11 1.32 -6.98
N VAL A 255 14.19 2.01 -7.64
CA VAL A 255 13.97 1.96 -9.10
C VAL A 255 14.02 3.33 -9.79
N LEU A 256 14.29 4.42 -9.05
CA LEU A 256 14.44 5.75 -9.68
C LEU A 256 15.83 5.89 -10.30
N GLN A 257 15.90 6.42 -11.52
CA GLN A 257 17.15 6.73 -12.21
C GLN A 257 17.14 8.18 -12.70
N SER A 258 18.09 9.00 -12.26
CA SER A 258 18.23 10.37 -12.77
C SER A 258 18.78 10.34 -14.19
N ILE A 259 18.17 11.07 -15.13
CA ILE A 259 18.63 11.19 -16.52
C ILE A 259 18.90 12.65 -16.92
N THR A 260 19.83 12.82 -17.85
CA THR A 260 20.16 14.09 -18.53
C THR A 260 19.14 14.43 -19.64
N TYR A 261 19.27 15.59 -20.28
CA TYR A 261 18.38 15.95 -21.40
C TYR A 261 18.66 15.12 -22.67
N PRO A 262 19.91 14.86 -23.09
CA PRO A 262 20.18 13.94 -24.20
C PRO A 262 19.60 12.55 -23.96
N GLU A 263 19.77 12.03 -22.75
CA GLU A 263 19.16 10.75 -22.36
C GLU A 263 17.63 10.77 -22.43
N LEU A 264 16.98 11.88 -22.04
CA LEU A 264 15.53 12.01 -22.23
C LEU A 264 15.13 12.02 -23.70
N VAL A 265 15.87 12.73 -24.57
CA VAL A 265 15.56 12.78 -26.01
C VAL A 265 15.70 11.39 -26.61
N ASP A 266 16.82 10.70 -26.36
CA ASP A 266 17.07 9.34 -26.84
C ASP A 266 16.00 8.36 -26.32
N LEU A 267 15.64 8.43 -25.03
CA LEU A 267 14.54 7.64 -24.45
C LEU A 267 13.18 7.89 -25.15
N LEU A 268 12.87 9.15 -25.49
CA LEU A 268 11.63 9.54 -26.17
C LEU A 268 11.62 9.25 -27.68
N GLU A 269 12.79 9.06 -28.30
CA GLU A 269 12.96 8.60 -29.68
C GLU A 269 13.09 7.07 -29.79
N SER A 270 13.45 6.41 -28.69
CA SER A 270 13.47 4.94 -28.57
C SER A 270 12.06 4.33 -28.59
N GLY A 271 12.00 3.04 -28.91
CA GLY A 271 10.75 2.27 -28.90
C GLY A 271 10.67 1.37 -27.68
N GLY A 272 9.58 1.47 -26.93
CA GLY A 272 9.35 0.70 -25.71
C GLY A 272 8.38 1.42 -24.76
N ASP A 273 7.90 0.71 -23.74
CA ASP A 273 7.13 1.31 -22.65
C ASP A 273 8.08 1.86 -21.57
N HIS A 274 8.12 3.19 -21.42
CA HIS A 274 8.98 3.87 -20.45
C HIS A 274 8.15 4.56 -19.37
N THR A 275 8.51 4.40 -18.10
CA THR A 275 7.91 5.18 -16.99
C THR A 275 8.78 6.39 -16.68
N ILE A 276 8.25 7.59 -16.86
CA ILE A 276 9.01 8.85 -16.76
C ILE A 276 8.37 9.77 -15.72
N LEU A 277 9.19 10.31 -14.82
CA LEU A 277 8.84 11.34 -13.85
C LEU A 277 9.56 12.64 -14.20
N PHE A 278 8.84 13.65 -14.66
CA PHE A 278 9.36 15.01 -14.66
C PHE A 278 9.27 15.59 -13.25
N GLY A 279 10.43 15.80 -12.64
CA GLY A 279 10.57 16.12 -11.23
C GLY A 279 12.01 16.42 -10.85
N GLY A 280 12.19 17.38 -9.93
CA GLY A 280 13.50 17.77 -9.43
C GLY A 280 13.52 17.73 -7.91
N THR A 281 14.66 17.35 -7.33
CA THR A 281 14.85 17.24 -5.87
C THR A 281 14.64 18.60 -5.16
N TRP A 282 14.84 19.72 -5.87
CA TRP A 282 14.56 21.07 -5.38
C TRP A 282 13.06 21.30 -5.11
N CYS A 283 12.18 20.67 -5.87
CA CYS A 283 10.74 20.89 -5.79
C CYS A 283 10.15 20.18 -4.57
N HIS A 284 9.52 20.95 -3.67
CA HIS A 284 8.85 20.39 -2.50
C HIS A 284 7.67 19.48 -2.89
N ASN A 285 6.98 19.78 -3.99
CA ASN A 285 5.91 18.92 -4.50
C ASN A 285 6.44 17.59 -5.08
N THR A 286 7.61 17.58 -5.74
CA THR A 286 8.23 16.32 -6.18
C THR A 286 8.68 15.51 -4.97
N ARG A 287 9.37 16.15 -4.02
CA ARG A 287 9.80 15.53 -2.76
C ARG A 287 8.63 14.98 -1.92
N ALA A 288 7.42 15.50 -2.10
CA ALA A 288 6.24 15.02 -1.38
C ALA A 288 5.82 13.59 -1.74
N VAL A 289 6.12 13.11 -2.97
CA VAL A 289 5.58 11.85 -3.50
C VAL A 289 6.64 10.94 -4.14
N ILE A 290 7.87 11.41 -4.33
CA ILE A 290 8.93 10.67 -5.02
C ILE A 290 9.25 9.30 -4.36
N ARG A 291 9.04 9.17 -3.05
CA ARG A 291 9.15 7.89 -2.33
C ARG A 291 8.02 6.94 -2.64
N ASP A 292 6.78 7.43 -2.65
CA ASP A 292 5.60 6.64 -3.02
C ASP A 292 5.62 6.22 -4.50
N VAL A 293 6.17 7.07 -5.37
CA VAL A 293 6.45 6.71 -6.77
C VAL A 293 7.46 5.56 -6.84
N ASN A 294 8.56 5.62 -6.08
CA ASN A 294 9.54 4.52 -6.03
C ASN A 294 8.89 3.20 -5.57
N HIS A 295 8.19 3.22 -4.43
CA HIS A 295 7.59 2.01 -3.87
C HIS A 295 6.52 1.40 -4.78
N LYS A 296 5.61 2.21 -5.33
CA LYS A 296 4.52 1.71 -6.17
C LYS A 296 5.04 1.24 -7.54
N ALA A 297 6.11 1.85 -8.06
CA ALA A 297 6.84 1.32 -9.21
C ALA A 297 7.47 -0.05 -8.91
N ALA A 298 8.20 -0.17 -7.81
CA ALA A 298 8.82 -1.45 -7.41
C ALA A 298 7.78 -2.55 -7.15
N GLU A 299 6.69 -2.25 -6.43
CA GLU A 299 5.58 -3.17 -6.13
C GLU A 299 4.87 -3.67 -7.39
N SER A 300 4.68 -2.81 -8.39
CA SER A 300 4.10 -3.18 -9.69
C SER A 300 5.10 -3.86 -10.64
N GLY A 301 6.38 -3.99 -10.25
CA GLY A 301 7.43 -4.62 -11.05
C GLY A 301 8.05 -3.72 -12.13
N VAL A 302 7.80 -2.41 -12.10
CA VAL A 302 8.50 -1.43 -12.95
C VAL A 302 9.98 -1.41 -12.55
N GLN A 303 10.86 -1.73 -13.50
CA GLN A 303 12.29 -1.86 -13.25
C GLN A 303 13.00 -0.50 -13.10
N THR A 304 12.52 0.52 -13.82
CA THR A 304 13.11 1.86 -13.85
C THR A 304 12.03 2.93 -14.00
N VAL A 305 12.09 3.95 -13.15
CA VAL A 305 11.39 5.23 -13.33
C VAL A 305 12.43 6.28 -13.66
N TYR A 306 12.44 6.75 -14.91
CA TYR A 306 13.38 7.75 -15.38
C TYR A 306 12.98 9.12 -14.87
N VAL A 307 13.82 9.74 -14.04
CA VAL A 307 13.55 11.04 -13.41
C VAL A 307 14.33 12.14 -14.11
N PHE A 308 13.61 13.06 -14.74
CA PHE A 308 14.20 14.20 -15.44
C PHE A 308 13.83 15.53 -14.76
N ASP A 309 14.84 16.33 -14.41
CA ASP A 309 14.64 17.66 -13.84
C ASP A 309 14.60 18.72 -14.93
N LEU A 310 13.49 19.45 -15.01
CA LEU A 310 13.34 20.60 -15.91
C LEU A 310 14.24 21.79 -15.50
N ARG A 311 14.94 21.72 -14.38
CA ARG A 311 16.05 22.60 -14.01
C ARG A 311 17.37 21.87 -14.20
N LEU A 312 18.05 22.13 -15.31
CA LEU A 312 19.31 21.46 -15.67
C LEU A 312 20.48 21.85 -14.74
N ASP A 313 20.28 22.78 -13.82
CA ASP A 313 21.21 23.23 -12.77
C ASP A 313 20.89 22.70 -11.36
N GLY A 314 19.82 21.90 -11.23
CA GLY A 314 19.32 21.32 -9.98
C GLY A 314 18.83 22.32 -8.93
N TRP A 315 18.65 23.61 -9.23
CA TRP A 315 18.35 24.63 -8.19
C TRP A 315 17.11 25.46 -8.49
N SER A 316 16.11 25.36 -7.61
CA SER A 316 14.85 26.14 -7.56
C SER A 316 14.91 27.65 -7.84
N GLY A 317 16.07 28.30 -7.70
CA GLY A 317 16.24 29.75 -7.89
C GLY A 317 17.17 30.15 -9.05
N ALA A 318 17.70 29.18 -9.80
CA ALA A 318 18.66 29.41 -10.89
C ALA A 318 17.97 29.43 -12.28
N ASN A 319 18.76 29.54 -13.35
CA ASN A 319 18.28 30.10 -14.63
C ASN A 319 18.17 29.06 -15.76
N ALA A 320 18.70 27.85 -15.57
CA ALA A 320 18.58 26.73 -16.52
C ALA A 320 17.24 25.98 -16.38
N HIS A 321 16.15 26.72 -16.11
CA HIS A 321 14.80 26.18 -15.99
C HIS A 321 14.11 26.19 -17.36
N ILE A 322 14.20 25.08 -18.11
CA ILE A 322 13.76 25.04 -19.52
C ILE A 322 12.26 25.30 -19.71
N ARG A 323 11.42 25.12 -18.67
CA ARG A 323 9.98 25.45 -18.71
C ARG A 323 9.62 26.87 -18.24
N ASP A 324 10.57 27.81 -18.20
CA ASP A 324 10.32 29.24 -18.00
C ASP A 324 10.43 30.01 -19.32
N THR A 325 9.39 30.77 -19.68
CA THR A 325 9.35 31.68 -20.84
C THR A 325 10.48 32.72 -20.86
N ASN A 326 11.07 33.02 -19.71
CA ASN A 326 12.20 33.95 -19.59
C ASN A 326 13.58 33.27 -19.68
N SER A 327 13.65 31.93 -19.70
CA SER A 327 14.92 31.22 -19.88
C SER A 327 15.41 31.35 -21.33
N SER A 328 16.70 31.56 -21.53
CA SER A 328 17.33 31.53 -22.85
C SER A 328 17.24 30.15 -23.51
N ILE A 329 17.13 29.08 -22.71
CA ILE A 329 16.96 27.68 -23.15
C ILE A 329 15.52 27.19 -23.04
N ALA A 330 14.54 28.10 -23.06
CA ALA A 330 13.12 27.75 -23.11
C ALA A 330 12.73 26.89 -24.33
N HIS A 331 13.57 26.91 -25.37
CA HIS A 331 13.37 26.14 -26.59
C HIS A 331 13.52 24.64 -26.37
N LEU A 332 14.45 24.18 -25.53
CA LEU A 332 14.62 22.77 -25.19
C LEU A 332 13.31 22.14 -24.70
N TYR A 333 12.57 22.83 -23.81
CA TYR A 333 11.25 22.37 -23.39
C TYR A 333 10.19 22.48 -24.49
N GLY A 334 10.19 23.59 -25.23
CA GLY A 334 9.20 23.87 -26.25
C GLY A 334 9.22 22.87 -27.40
N ASP A 335 10.40 22.67 -27.97
CA ASP A 335 10.66 21.76 -29.06
C ASP A 335 10.43 20.30 -28.62
N LEU A 336 10.87 19.91 -27.41
CA LEU A 336 10.60 18.58 -26.83
C LEU A 336 9.09 18.29 -26.67
N VAL A 337 8.33 19.24 -26.13
CA VAL A 337 6.86 19.08 -26.00
C VAL A 337 6.18 19.01 -27.38
N GLN A 338 6.66 19.79 -28.35
CA GLN A 338 6.11 19.82 -29.70
C GLN A 338 6.40 18.55 -30.50
N ALA A 339 7.60 17.97 -30.35
CA ALA A 339 8.04 16.79 -31.09
C ALA A 339 7.57 15.47 -30.47
N HIS A 340 7.73 15.31 -29.15
CA HIS A 340 7.56 14.01 -28.48
C HIS A 340 6.29 13.91 -27.61
N LEU A 341 5.68 15.03 -27.19
CA LEU A 341 4.56 15.01 -26.24
C LEU A 341 3.25 15.63 -26.80
N PRO A 342 2.78 15.26 -28.02
CA PRO A 342 1.66 15.92 -28.70
C PRO A 342 0.31 15.77 -27.95
N ASN A 343 0.16 14.72 -27.14
CA ASN A 343 -1.03 14.45 -26.34
C ASN A 343 -0.94 14.90 -24.87
N LEU A 344 0.08 15.69 -24.49
CA LEU A 344 0.34 16.15 -23.13
C LEU A 344 -0.87 16.85 -22.47
N LYS A 345 -1.24 16.36 -21.28
CA LYS A 345 -2.35 16.88 -20.46
C LYS A 345 -1.83 17.65 -19.25
N THR A 346 -2.23 18.91 -19.10
CA THR A 346 -1.73 19.81 -18.04
C THR A 346 -2.88 20.63 -17.44
N GLN A 347 -2.74 21.08 -16.19
CA GLN A 347 -3.69 22.05 -15.58
C GLN A 347 -3.72 23.36 -16.37
N TYR A 348 -2.56 23.74 -16.87
CA TYR A 348 -2.38 24.92 -17.69
C TYR A 348 -2.72 24.65 -19.16
N VAL A 349 -3.34 25.60 -19.82
CA VAL A 349 -3.78 25.49 -21.23
C VAL A 349 -3.11 26.56 -22.09
N LEU A 350 -2.83 26.24 -23.36
CA LEU A 350 -2.12 27.11 -24.30
C LEU A 350 -2.77 28.50 -24.43
N ASP A 351 -4.09 28.52 -24.61
CA ASP A 351 -4.91 29.73 -24.75
C ASP A 351 -5.18 30.46 -23.41
N GLY A 352 -4.50 30.04 -22.34
CA GLY A 352 -4.56 30.64 -21.01
C GLY A 352 -3.79 31.95 -20.90
N SER A 353 -3.59 32.41 -19.65
CA SER A 353 -2.72 33.56 -19.38
C SER A 353 -1.26 33.23 -19.73
N ALA A 354 -0.43 34.23 -20.01
CA ALA A 354 0.94 34.01 -20.49
C ALA A 354 1.80 33.14 -19.56
N GLY A 355 1.54 33.13 -18.24
CA GLY A 355 2.23 32.26 -17.29
C GLY A 355 1.83 30.77 -17.34
N GLN A 356 0.78 30.42 -18.11
CA GLN A 356 0.28 29.05 -18.31
C GLN A 356 0.85 28.34 -19.55
N ARG A 357 1.77 28.99 -20.27
CA ARG A 357 2.51 28.40 -21.39
C ARG A 357 3.99 28.72 -21.28
N VAL A 358 4.80 28.01 -22.04
CA VAL A 358 6.20 28.37 -22.29
C VAL A 358 6.24 29.03 -23.66
N GLU A 359 6.67 30.30 -23.75
CA GLU A 359 6.87 31.00 -25.03
C GLU A 359 8.37 31.04 -25.36
N TYR A 360 8.75 30.37 -26.44
CA TYR A 360 10.15 30.07 -26.79
C TYR A 360 10.44 30.39 -28.26
N HIS A 361 11.73 30.47 -28.60
CA HIS A 361 12.20 30.59 -29.98
C HIS A 361 12.56 29.18 -30.48
N PRO A 362 11.84 28.59 -31.45
CA PRO A 362 12.11 27.22 -31.92
C PRO A 362 13.57 27.03 -32.36
N GLY A 363 14.20 25.92 -31.93
CA GLY A 363 15.61 25.63 -32.20
C GLY A 363 16.58 26.70 -31.67
N GLY A 364 16.17 27.49 -30.68
CA GLY A 364 16.96 28.61 -30.15
C GLY A 364 17.07 29.83 -31.07
N ASP A 365 16.45 29.85 -32.26
CA ASP A 365 16.58 30.96 -33.20
C ASP A 365 15.86 32.22 -32.72
N THR A 366 16.59 33.09 -32.03
CA THR A 366 16.08 34.39 -31.53
C THR A 366 15.56 35.33 -32.63
N ALA A 367 15.86 35.10 -33.91
CA ALA A 367 15.26 35.83 -35.03
C ALA A 367 13.90 35.25 -35.48
N ALA A 368 13.60 33.99 -35.15
CA ALA A 368 12.31 33.36 -35.40
C ALA A 368 11.21 33.93 -34.49
N ALA A 369 9.97 33.89 -34.98
CA ALA A 369 8.81 34.24 -34.16
C ALA A 369 8.62 33.22 -33.02
N LYS A 370 8.24 33.69 -31.84
CA LYS A 370 8.02 32.80 -30.69
C LYS A 370 6.89 31.80 -30.96
N ALA A 371 7.14 30.55 -30.62
CA ALA A 371 6.14 29.49 -30.48
C ALA A 371 5.65 29.37 -29.03
N ALA A 372 4.68 28.50 -28.78
CA ALA A 372 4.06 28.31 -27.47
C ALA A 372 3.78 26.82 -27.19
N ALA A 373 4.32 26.32 -26.08
CA ALA A 373 4.12 24.95 -25.60
C ALA A 373 3.28 24.91 -24.32
N ARG A 374 2.55 23.80 -24.11
CA ARG A 374 1.81 23.54 -22.86
C ARG A 374 2.81 23.51 -21.71
N LYS A 375 2.56 24.27 -20.64
CA LYS A 375 3.46 24.30 -19.48
C LYS A 375 2.98 23.32 -18.41
N LEU A 376 3.74 22.25 -18.21
CA LEU A 376 3.49 21.29 -17.14
C LEU A 376 4.01 21.80 -15.79
N GLN A 377 3.43 21.28 -14.72
CA GLN A 377 3.96 21.39 -13.36
C GLN A 377 4.61 20.07 -12.94
N VAL A 378 5.56 20.15 -12.02
CA VAL A 378 6.23 18.97 -11.45
C VAL A 378 5.72 18.75 -10.02
N PRO A 379 5.55 17.51 -9.56
CA PRO A 379 5.81 16.24 -10.25
C PRO A 379 4.81 15.95 -11.37
N TYR A 380 5.29 15.34 -12.45
CA TYR A 380 4.47 14.81 -13.55
C TYR A 380 4.96 13.41 -13.92
N LEU A 381 4.19 12.39 -13.55
CA LEU A 381 4.51 10.98 -13.80
C LEU A 381 3.64 10.47 -14.97
N PHE A 382 4.27 9.79 -15.93
CA PHE A 382 3.60 9.27 -17.11
C PHE A 382 4.24 7.98 -17.64
N GLU A 383 3.46 7.17 -18.34
CA GLU A 383 3.97 6.09 -19.20
C GLU A 383 4.02 6.61 -20.64
N TYR A 384 5.07 6.22 -21.35
CA TYR A 384 5.39 6.68 -22.69
C TYR A 384 5.72 5.50 -23.60
N ASP A 385 5.08 5.42 -24.78
CA ASP A 385 5.43 4.52 -25.88
C ASP A 385 5.71 5.35 -27.14
N GLY A 386 6.98 5.42 -27.54
CA GLY A 386 7.41 6.12 -28.76
C GLY A 386 6.86 5.50 -30.06
N SER A 387 6.26 4.31 -30.01
CA SER A 387 5.70 3.64 -31.19
C SER A 387 4.40 4.26 -31.71
N ASP A 388 3.59 4.90 -30.86
CA ASP A 388 2.42 5.70 -31.28
C ASP A 388 2.72 7.21 -31.24
N GLN A 389 3.35 7.71 -32.30
CA GLN A 389 3.66 9.14 -32.46
C GLN A 389 2.43 10.09 -32.39
N ALA A 390 1.19 9.59 -32.48
CA ALA A 390 0.00 10.43 -32.36
C ALA A 390 -0.47 10.58 -30.90
N ALA A 391 -0.20 9.60 -30.04
CA ALA A 391 -0.61 9.58 -28.64
C ALA A 391 0.39 8.85 -27.71
N PRO A 392 1.69 9.22 -27.73
CA PRO A 392 2.73 8.39 -27.13
C PRO A 392 2.66 8.36 -25.60
N ILE A 393 2.06 9.38 -24.95
CA ILE A 393 1.77 9.29 -23.52
C ILE A 393 0.56 8.38 -23.29
N THR A 394 0.80 7.13 -22.86
CA THR A 394 -0.22 6.07 -22.71
C THR A 394 -0.97 6.18 -21.38
N LYS A 395 -0.28 6.50 -20.28
CA LYS A 395 -0.87 6.83 -18.96
C LYS A 395 -0.28 8.13 -18.40
N ASN A 396 -1.07 8.83 -17.58
CA ASN A 396 -0.69 10.10 -16.95
C ASN A 396 -1.19 10.07 -15.50
N TRP A 397 -0.35 10.34 -14.51
CA TRP A 397 -0.78 10.52 -13.13
C TRP A 397 -1.25 11.97 -12.90
N ILE A 398 -2.53 12.22 -13.17
CA ILE A 398 -3.12 13.56 -13.14
C ILE A 398 -4.61 13.49 -12.77
N GLN A 399 -5.11 14.49 -12.03
CA GLN A 399 -6.53 14.60 -11.72
C GLN A 399 -7.30 15.05 -12.97
N ASP A 400 -8.18 14.20 -13.50
CA ASP A 400 -9.12 14.54 -14.57
C ASP A 400 -10.45 15.03 -13.95
N ASN A 401 -10.69 16.34 -14.02
CA ASN A 401 -11.93 16.97 -13.57
C ASN A 401 -12.96 17.12 -14.71
N GLY A 402 -12.79 16.36 -15.80
CA GLY A 402 -13.65 16.36 -16.98
C GLY A 402 -13.71 17.73 -17.66
N GLN A 403 -14.90 18.34 -17.68
CA GLN A 403 -15.09 19.65 -18.31
C GLN A 403 -14.39 20.79 -17.57
N ALA A 404 -13.95 20.60 -16.32
CA ALA A 404 -13.14 21.58 -15.59
C ALA A 404 -11.63 21.48 -15.91
N GLY A 405 -11.22 20.54 -16.77
CA GLY A 405 -9.83 20.33 -17.17
C GLY A 405 -9.06 19.43 -16.21
N TYR A 406 -7.74 19.51 -16.26
CA TYR A 406 -6.83 18.66 -15.49
C TYR A 406 -6.23 19.41 -14.29
N ARG A 407 -5.62 18.67 -13.36
CA ARG A 407 -4.80 19.22 -12.27
C ARG A 407 -3.66 18.27 -11.91
N GLU A 408 -2.40 18.72 -11.99
CA GLU A 408 -1.27 17.93 -11.50
C GLU A 408 -1.32 17.78 -9.97
N TYR A 409 -0.89 16.63 -9.45
CA TYR A 409 -0.90 16.29 -8.02
C TYR A 409 0.24 16.99 -7.24
N MET A 410 0.28 18.32 -7.31
CA MET A 410 1.15 19.18 -6.50
C MET A 410 0.70 19.20 -5.04
N THR A 411 1.12 18.19 -4.27
CA THR A 411 0.86 18.04 -2.83
C THR A 411 2.14 18.29 -2.01
N GLU A 412 2.10 18.10 -0.69
CA GLU A 412 3.21 18.38 0.22
C GLU A 412 3.50 17.17 1.13
N TRP A 413 4.78 16.95 1.47
CA TRP A 413 5.22 15.77 2.23
C TRP A 413 4.47 15.59 3.56
N TRP A 414 4.21 16.70 4.26
CA TRP A 414 3.49 16.67 5.53
C TRP A 414 1.98 16.37 5.40
N TRP A 415 1.39 16.45 4.20
CA TRP A 415 0.04 15.93 3.96
C TRP A 415 0.09 14.44 3.64
N ILE A 416 1.05 14.01 2.82
CA ILE A 416 1.30 12.59 2.50
C ILE A 416 1.63 11.77 3.77
N SER A 417 2.31 12.37 4.74
CA SER A 417 2.69 11.76 6.02
C SER A 417 1.74 12.03 7.21
N ASP A 418 0.54 12.59 6.99
CA ASP A 418 -0.43 13.07 8.03
C ASP A 418 0.23 13.82 9.21
N LEU A 419 1.15 14.74 8.89
CA LEU A 419 1.78 15.63 9.86
C LEU A 419 0.98 16.92 10.03
N GLN A 420 1.40 17.78 10.96
CA GLN A 420 0.71 19.05 11.23
C GLN A 420 0.71 19.99 10.01
N GLY A 421 1.86 20.11 9.33
CA GLY A 421 2.07 21.10 8.29
C GLY A 421 2.14 22.54 8.80
N PRO A 422 1.90 23.54 7.92
CA PRO A 422 1.93 24.95 8.28
C PRO A 422 0.92 25.30 9.37
N ALA A 423 1.36 26.10 10.35
CA ALA A 423 0.48 26.63 11.38
C ALA A 423 -0.59 27.58 10.80
N LYS A 424 -1.72 27.68 11.50
CA LYS A 424 -2.83 28.58 11.17
C LYS A 424 -2.37 30.03 10.95
N ARG A 425 -2.84 30.66 9.87
CA ARG A 425 -2.53 32.07 9.57
C ARG A 425 -3.22 33.01 10.59
N PRO A 426 -2.62 34.15 10.97
CA PRO A 426 -3.19 35.05 11.99
C PRO A 426 -4.61 35.58 11.72
N ASN A 427 -5.05 35.57 10.46
CA ASN A 427 -6.35 36.04 10.00
C ASN A 427 -7.35 34.90 9.69
N GLN A 428 -7.03 33.66 10.02
CA GLN A 428 -7.83 32.47 9.72
C GLN A 428 -8.50 31.96 11.01
N THR A 429 -9.79 31.59 10.94
CA THR A 429 -10.46 30.90 12.06
C THR A 429 -9.98 29.45 12.18
N ASP A 430 -10.15 28.82 13.34
CA ASP A 430 -9.81 27.40 13.51
C ASP A 430 -10.60 26.51 12.54
N GLU A 431 -11.89 26.79 12.35
CA GLU A 431 -12.74 26.10 11.36
C GLU A 431 -12.21 26.24 9.92
N GLN A 432 -11.78 27.44 9.51
CA GLN A 432 -11.17 27.67 8.20
C GLN A 432 -9.81 27.00 8.04
N TYR A 433 -9.10 26.78 9.15
CA TYR A 433 -7.81 26.10 9.16
C TYR A 433 -7.98 24.60 9.01
N GLU A 434 -8.82 23.98 9.84
CA GLU A 434 -9.09 22.54 9.79
C GLU A 434 -9.78 22.14 8.47
N ALA A 435 -10.71 22.95 7.94
CA ALA A 435 -11.29 22.72 6.63
C ALA A 435 -10.24 22.77 5.49
N GLY A 436 -9.27 23.68 5.59
CA GLY A 436 -8.14 23.75 4.66
C GLY A 436 -7.20 22.55 4.79
N ARG A 437 -6.88 22.14 6.02
CA ARG A 437 -6.06 20.94 6.30
C ARG A 437 -6.74 19.69 5.74
N ALA A 438 -8.02 19.48 6.04
CA ALA A 438 -8.80 18.35 5.53
C ALA A 438 -8.87 18.32 4.00
N THR A 439 -8.97 19.48 3.33
CA THR A 439 -8.95 19.57 1.86
C THR A 439 -7.60 19.14 1.28
N ASN A 440 -6.50 19.52 1.93
CA ASN A 440 -5.16 19.13 1.48
C ASN A 440 -4.84 17.66 1.73
N LEU A 441 -5.26 17.11 2.89
CA LEU A 441 -5.15 15.68 3.18
C LEU A 441 -5.93 14.86 2.15
N ALA A 442 -7.20 15.17 1.92
CA ALA A 442 -8.01 14.47 0.92
C ALA A 442 -7.39 14.52 -0.50
N PHE A 443 -6.72 15.62 -0.87
CA PHE A 443 -5.98 15.72 -2.13
C PHE A 443 -4.68 14.89 -2.15
N ALA A 444 -4.02 14.72 -1.01
CA ALA A 444 -2.86 13.84 -0.85
C ALA A 444 -3.27 12.36 -0.89
N ASP A 445 -4.36 11.98 -0.20
CA ASP A 445 -4.96 10.65 -0.23
C ASP A 445 -5.38 10.27 -1.66
N GLU A 446 -6.02 11.19 -2.38
CA GLU A 446 -6.39 11.00 -3.79
C GLU A 446 -5.14 10.83 -4.67
N ALA A 447 -4.09 11.62 -4.45
CA ALA A 447 -2.83 11.52 -5.18
C ALA A 447 -2.19 10.13 -5.00
N LEU A 448 -2.15 9.61 -3.76
CA LEU A 448 -1.64 8.27 -3.46
C LEU A 448 -2.48 7.16 -4.10
N ALA A 449 -3.82 7.22 -3.96
CA ALA A 449 -4.72 6.25 -4.56
C ALA A 449 -4.64 6.25 -6.10
N LYS A 450 -4.32 7.40 -6.70
CA LYS A 450 -4.08 7.52 -8.15
C LYS A 450 -2.71 7.04 -8.60
N LEU A 451 -1.72 6.96 -7.71
CA LEU A 451 -0.49 6.23 -8.03
C LEU A 451 -0.78 4.71 -8.10
N ASP A 452 -1.63 4.18 -7.22
CA ASP A 452 -2.03 2.76 -7.28
C ASP A 452 -2.74 2.44 -8.61
N GLU A 453 -3.70 3.28 -9.01
CA GLU A 453 -4.39 3.17 -10.31
C GLU A 453 -3.42 3.30 -11.50
N PHE A 454 -2.43 4.20 -11.43
CA PHE A 454 -1.43 4.39 -12.49
C PHE A 454 -0.57 3.13 -12.69
N PHE A 455 -0.03 2.59 -11.59
CA PHE A 455 0.81 1.40 -11.56
C PHE A 455 0.02 0.08 -11.65
N GLY A 456 -1.31 0.13 -11.68
CA GLY A 456 -2.16 -1.06 -11.75
C GLY A 456 -2.16 -1.91 -10.47
N ILE A 457 -1.79 -1.33 -9.34
CA ILE A 457 -1.87 -1.96 -8.02
C ILE A 457 -3.34 -2.05 -7.65
N GLU A 458 -3.89 -3.26 -7.58
CA GLU A 458 -5.27 -3.48 -7.15
C GLU A 458 -5.38 -3.10 -5.66
N ALA A 459 -6.14 -2.05 -5.36
CA ALA A 459 -6.43 -1.68 -3.98
C ALA A 459 -7.18 -2.82 -3.27
N GLU A 460 -6.51 -3.48 -2.32
CA GLU A 460 -7.13 -4.41 -1.37
C GLU A 460 -8.42 -3.78 -0.81
N PRO A 461 -9.58 -4.44 -0.93
CA PRO A 461 -10.86 -3.83 -0.61
C PRO A 461 -10.88 -3.42 0.86
N VAL A 462 -11.04 -2.12 1.13
CA VAL A 462 -11.04 -1.56 2.49
C VAL A 462 -12.19 -2.16 3.31
N VAL A 463 -11.86 -3.16 4.11
CA VAL A 463 -12.80 -3.81 5.02
C VAL A 463 -12.95 -3.01 6.32
N THR A 464 -14.20 -2.83 6.75
CA THR A 464 -14.59 -2.09 7.95
C THR A 464 -15.41 -2.97 8.88
N ALA A 465 -15.64 -2.56 10.13
CA ALA A 465 -16.59 -3.25 11.00
C ALA A 465 -18.03 -3.13 10.45
N PRO A 466 -18.96 -4.05 10.77
CA PRO A 466 -20.29 -4.03 10.18
C PRO A 466 -21.09 -2.79 10.56
N ALA A 467 -22.09 -2.45 9.75
CA ALA A 467 -23.11 -1.50 10.18
C ALA A 467 -23.90 -2.05 11.38
N ALA A 468 -24.49 -1.16 12.19
CA ALA A 468 -25.39 -1.60 13.25
C ALA A 468 -26.63 -2.32 12.67
N PRO A 469 -27.06 -3.46 13.26
CA PRO A 469 -28.38 -4.02 12.98
C PRO A 469 -29.50 -3.01 13.25
N ALA A 470 -30.63 -3.18 12.55
CA ALA A 470 -31.86 -2.48 12.91
C ALA A 470 -32.32 -2.89 14.33
N ALA A 471 -33.21 -2.10 14.94
CA ALA A 471 -33.79 -2.45 16.24
C ALA A 471 -34.42 -3.86 16.19
N PRO A 472 -34.09 -4.76 17.14
CA PRO A 472 -34.66 -6.10 17.15
C PRO A 472 -36.15 -6.07 17.51
N THR A 473 -36.84 -7.19 17.31
CA THR A 473 -38.15 -7.44 17.93
C THR A 473 -37.94 -8.34 19.14
N ALA A 474 -38.53 -8.00 20.29
CA ALA A 474 -38.46 -8.80 21.50
C ALA A 474 -39.87 -9.16 21.98
N THR A 475 -40.09 -10.44 22.30
CA THR A 475 -41.40 -10.98 22.69
C THR A 475 -41.26 -11.86 23.92
N ALA A 476 -42.13 -11.67 24.91
CA ALA A 476 -42.16 -12.46 26.14
C ALA A 476 -43.31 -13.47 26.12
N VAL A 477 -43.03 -14.71 26.52
CA VAL A 477 -44.02 -15.77 26.74
C VAL A 477 -43.72 -16.42 28.09
N GLY A 478 -44.55 -16.15 29.10
CA GLY A 478 -44.21 -16.47 30.48
C GLY A 478 -42.95 -15.72 30.92
N ALA A 479 -41.96 -16.45 31.42
CA ALA A 479 -40.64 -15.91 31.81
C ALA A 479 -39.61 -15.91 30.66
N ASP A 480 -39.94 -16.43 29.48
CA ASP A 480 -38.97 -16.59 28.39
C ASP A 480 -39.12 -15.44 27.37
N VAL A 481 -38.00 -14.86 26.96
CA VAL A 481 -37.95 -13.72 26.03
C VAL A 481 -37.23 -14.11 24.76
N THR A 482 -37.95 -14.14 23.64
CA THR A 482 -37.38 -14.37 22.31
C THR A 482 -37.10 -13.04 21.62
N VAL A 483 -35.83 -12.83 21.25
CA VAL A 483 -35.33 -11.67 20.50
C VAL A 483 -35.05 -12.13 19.06
N THR A 484 -35.57 -11.41 18.07
CA THR A 484 -35.33 -11.62 16.64
C THR A 484 -34.79 -10.36 15.98
N TRP A 485 -33.90 -10.50 15.00
CA TRP A 485 -33.29 -9.37 14.29
C TRP A 485 -33.07 -9.66 12.81
N ALA A 486 -32.70 -8.63 12.05
CA ALA A 486 -32.23 -8.76 10.68
C ALA A 486 -30.71 -8.55 10.62
N ALA A 487 -30.08 -9.07 9.57
CA ALA A 487 -28.70 -8.74 9.26
C ALA A 487 -28.53 -7.22 9.04
N PRO A 488 -27.34 -6.65 9.34
CA PRO A 488 -27.05 -5.25 9.08
C PRO A 488 -27.10 -4.93 7.58
N ALA A 489 -27.32 -3.64 7.25
CA ALA A 489 -27.40 -3.20 5.85
C ALA A 489 -26.08 -3.30 5.08
N SER A 490 -24.96 -3.45 5.80
CA SER A 490 -23.64 -3.75 5.27
C SER A 490 -22.86 -4.56 6.31
N ASP A 491 -22.12 -5.57 5.86
CA ASP A 491 -21.15 -6.31 6.67
C ASP A 491 -19.78 -5.62 6.72
N GLY A 492 -19.63 -4.45 6.08
CA GLY A 492 -18.37 -3.72 6.01
C GLY A 492 -17.38 -4.26 4.99
N GLY A 493 -17.79 -5.17 4.09
CA GLY A 493 -16.92 -5.82 3.10
C GLY A 493 -16.19 -7.06 3.62
N SER A 494 -16.37 -7.41 4.90
CA SER A 494 -15.83 -8.64 5.50
C SER A 494 -16.99 -9.49 6.05
N PRO A 495 -17.06 -10.79 5.73
CA PRO A 495 -18.17 -11.64 6.16
C PRO A 495 -18.40 -11.62 7.67
N LEU A 496 -19.67 -11.58 8.07
CA LEU A 496 -20.05 -11.62 9.48
C LEU A 496 -19.54 -12.91 10.14
N THR A 497 -18.95 -12.77 11.31
CA THR A 497 -18.44 -13.85 12.19
C THR A 497 -19.40 -14.15 13.34
N GLY A 498 -20.37 -13.27 13.61
CA GLY A 498 -21.43 -13.52 14.58
C GLY A 498 -22.27 -12.28 14.93
N TYR A 499 -23.15 -12.46 15.92
CA TYR A 499 -23.89 -11.38 16.59
C TYR A 499 -23.71 -11.47 18.09
N SER A 500 -23.72 -10.32 18.77
CA SER A 500 -23.80 -10.20 20.22
C SER A 500 -25.19 -9.70 20.58
N VAL A 501 -25.99 -10.51 21.26
CA VAL A 501 -27.38 -10.21 21.62
C VAL A 501 -27.43 -9.92 23.11
N ALA A 502 -27.88 -8.73 23.50
CA ALA A 502 -28.05 -8.36 24.89
C ALA A 502 -29.54 -8.29 25.27
N LEU A 503 -29.87 -8.73 26.49
CA LEU A 503 -31.15 -8.48 27.16
C LEU A 503 -30.85 -8.02 28.59
N GLY A 504 -31.05 -6.72 28.85
CA GLY A 504 -30.61 -6.09 30.09
C GLY A 504 -29.09 -6.18 30.25
N SER A 505 -28.63 -6.82 31.33
CA SER A 505 -27.20 -7.10 31.57
C SER A 505 -26.72 -8.47 31.06
N THR A 506 -27.61 -9.29 30.50
CA THR A 506 -27.25 -10.62 29.97
C THR A 506 -26.85 -10.47 28.50
N VAL A 507 -25.70 -11.02 28.10
CA VAL A 507 -25.19 -10.97 26.73
C VAL A 507 -24.86 -12.39 26.25
N VAL A 508 -25.27 -12.73 25.04
CA VAL A 508 -24.99 -14.01 24.38
C VAL A 508 -24.48 -13.76 22.97
N ASP A 509 -23.33 -14.35 22.64
CA ASP A 509 -22.79 -14.34 21.28
C ASP A 509 -23.33 -15.55 20.49
N VAL A 510 -23.74 -15.33 19.23
CA VAL A 510 -24.33 -16.35 18.34
C VAL A 510 -23.69 -16.30 16.95
N ALA A 511 -23.74 -17.44 16.24
CA ALA A 511 -23.18 -17.60 14.90
C ALA A 511 -23.84 -16.69 13.85
N PRO A 512 -23.16 -16.34 12.73
CA PRO A 512 -23.61 -15.28 11.81
C PRO A 512 -24.85 -15.65 10.98
N GLY A 513 -25.20 -16.94 10.91
CA GLY A 513 -26.45 -17.43 10.33
C GLY A 513 -27.65 -17.40 11.28
N VAL A 514 -27.46 -17.00 12.54
CA VAL A 514 -28.51 -16.95 13.57
C VAL A 514 -29.11 -15.54 13.63
N THR A 515 -30.43 -15.46 13.55
CA THR A 515 -31.21 -14.20 13.62
C THR A 515 -32.28 -14.21 14.71
N THR A 516 -32.20 -15.18 15.63
CA THR A 516 -33.09 -15.33 16.78
C THR A 516 -32.37 -15.93 17.98
N HIS A 517 -32.72 -15.50 19.19
CA HIS A 517 -32.26 -16.11 20.44
C HIS A 517 -33.34 -15.99 21.53
N THR A 518 -33.52 -17.05 22.33
CA THR A 518 -34.48 -17.07 23.44
C THR A 518 -33.73 -17.11 24.77
N PHE A 519 -33.89 -16.04 25.55
CA PHE A 519 -33.44 -15.98 26.94
C PHE A 519 -34.49 -16.66 27.82
N LEU A 520 -34.08 -17.64 28.62
CA LEU A 520 -34.97 -18.42 29.48
C LEU A 520 -34.97 -17.88 30.91
N GLY A 521 -36.12 -17.93 31.58
CA GLY A 521 -36.23 -17.58 33.01
C GLY A 521 -35.88 -16.13 33.33
N VAL A 522 -36.21 -15.20 32.43
CA VAL A 522 -35.96 -13.77 32.58
C VAL A 522 -36.76 -13.20 33.76
N PRO A 523 -36.17 -12.40 34.67
CA PRO A 523 -36.89 -11.83 35.80
C PRO A 523 -38.07 -10.96 35.40
N VAL A 524 -39.12 -10.94 36.22
CA VAL A 524 -40.29 -10.04 36.07
C VAL A 524 -39.84 -8.58 36.00
N GLY A 525 -40.32 -7.84 35.01
CA GLY A 525 -39.95 -6.44 34.78
C GLY A 525 -39.77 -6.10 33.31
N THR A 526 -39.39 -4.85 33.03
CA THR A 526 -39.09 -4.36 31.68
C THR A 526 -37.61 -4.45 31.38
N HIS A 527 -37.27 -5.08 30.25
CA HIS A 527 -35.91 -5.30 29.77
C HIS A 527 -35.70 -4.64 28.41
N ALA A 528 -34.47 -4.23 28.15
CA ALA A 528 -34.06 -3.68 26.85
C ALA A 528 -33.23 -4.73 26.10
N ALA A 529 -33.60 -5.00 24.86
CA ALA A 529 -32.88 -5.90 23.95
C ALA A 529 -32.11 -5.10 22.88
N THR A 530 -30.84 -5.44 22.65
CA THR A 530 -30.00 -4.87 21.58
C THR A 530 -29.21 -5.95 20.87
N VAL A 531 -28.78 -5.68 19.63
CA VAL A 531 -27.94 -6.58 18.84
C VAL A 531 -26.76 -5.81 18.24
N THR A 532 -25.57 -6.38 18.32
CA THR A 532 -24.34 -5.91 17.68
C THR A 532 -23.87 -6.96 16.66
N ALA A 533 -23.54 -6.55 15.43
CA ALA A 533 -22.96 -7.43 14.42
C ALA A 533 -21.43 -7.48 14.55
N VAL A 534 -20.81 -8.59 14.16
CA VAL A 534 -19.37 -8.82 14.26
C VAL A 534 -18.84 -9.40 12.94
N ASN A 535 -17.68 -8.96 12.46
CA ASN A 535 -16.94 -9.56 11.35
C ASN A 535 -15.45 -9.76 11.71
N GLY A 536 -14.58 -9.98 10.72
CA GLY A 536 -13.14 -10.12 10.94
C GLY A 536 -12.41 -8.84 11.37
N VAL A 537 -13.00 -7.66 11.13
CA VAL A 537 -12.43 -6.34 11.45
C VAL A 537 -12.84 -5.89 12.85
N GLY A 538 -14.10 -6.12 13.25
CA GLY A 538 -14.56 -5.71 14.57
C GLY A 538 -16.07 -5.85 14.79
N ARG A 539 -16.54 -5.16 15.84
CA ARG A 539 -17.96 -5.08 16.23
C ARG A 539 -18.59 -3.78 15.73
N SER A 540 -19.83 -3.85 15.29
CA SER A 540 -20.66 -2.67 15.00
C SER A 540 -20.94 -1.87 16.27
N THR A 541 -21.48 -0.65 16.13
CA THR A 541 -22.27 -0.06 17.22
C THR A 541 -23.51 -0.93 17.47
N ALA A 542 -24.02 -0.92 18.70
CA ALA A 542 -25.24 -1.66 19.04
C ALA A 542 -26.46 -1.06 18.31
N SER A 543 -27.43 -1.92 17.98
CA SER A 543 -28.73 -1.51 17.48
C SER A 543 -29.42 -0.53 18.46
N ALA A 544 -30.40 0.22 17.96
CA ALA A 544 -31.39 0.83 18.85
C ALA A 544 -32.08 -0.26 19.69
N ALA A 545 -32.45 0.07 20.94
CA ALA A 545 -32.99 -0.89 21.89
C ALA A 545 -34.49 -1.15 21.67
N ALA A 546 -34.89 -2.42 21.77
CA ALA A 546 -36.28 -2.85 21.84
C ALA A 546 -36.69 -3.11 23.29
N SER A 547 -37.85 -2.62 23.71
CA SER A 547 -38.36 -2.82 25.07
C SER A 547 -39.33 -4.00 25.13
N VAL A 548 -39.19 -4.86 26.14
CA VAL A 548 -40.08 -6.00 26.40
C VAL A 548 -40.34 -6.13 27.89
N THR A 549 -41.59 -6.43 28.27
CA THR A 549 -41.98 -6.59 29.68
C THR A 549 -42.37 -8.03 29.95
N VAL A 550 -41.69 -8.65 30.93
CA VAL A 550 -42.02 -9.96 31.49
C VAL A 550 -43.03 -9.76 32.61
N GLY A 551 -44.20 -10.40 32.49
CA GLY A 551 -45.31 -10.31 33.44
C GLY A 551 -45.08 -11.10 34.72
N GLY A 552 -45.73 -10.70 35.82
CA GLY A 552 -45.55 -11.28 37.15
C GLY A 552 -46.48 -12.43 37.52
N ASP A 553 -47.35 -12.88 36.63
CA ASP A 553 -48.40 -13.84 36.97
C ASP A 553 -47.89 -15.29 36.96
N GLN A 554 -47.61 -15.80 38.16
CA GLN A 554 -47.59 -17.22 38.46
C GLN A 554 -49.05 -17.73 38.52
N PRO A 555 -49.50 -18.67 37.67
CA PRO A 555 -50.88 -19.16 37.71
C PRO A 555 -51.12 -20.08 38.91
N GLY A 556 -51.53 -19.49 40.03
CA GLY A 556 -52.10 -20.21 41.16
C GLY A 556 -53.63 -20.07 41.20
N GLY A 557 -54.35 -21.09 40.72
CA GLY A 557 -55.78 -21.30 40.98
C GLY A 557 -56.75 -20.30 40.34
N GLY A 558 -57.28 -20.62 39.16
CA GLY A 558 -58.26 -19.78 38.44
C GLY A 558 -58.94 -20.49 37.26
N GLU A 559 -59.53 -21.66 37.53
CA GLU A 559 -60.56 -22.38 36.74
C GLU A 559 -60.64 -22.11 35.21
N LEU A 560 -60.02 -22.99 34.42
CA LEU A 560 -60.40 -23.21 33.02
C LEU A 560 -61.42 -24.36 32.96
N PRO A 561 -62.50 -24.27 32.17
CA PRO A 561 -63.49 -25.33 32.08
C PRO A 561 -62.95 -26.51 31.24
N GLY A 562 -62.87 -27.70 31.84
CA GLY A 562 -62.79 -28.96 31.07
C GLY A 562 -61.53 -29.83 31.19
N SER A 563 -60.76 -29.78 32.27
CA SER A 563 -59.70 -30.78 32.53
C SER A 563 -59.67 -31.29 33.98
N GLY A 564 -60.69 -32.07 34.32
CA GLY A 564 -60.64 -32.96 35.49
C GLY A 564 -59.95 -34.28 35.15
N ASP A 565 -59.21 -34.82 36.12
CA ASP A 565 -58.80 -36.22 36.26
C ASP A 565 -57.70 -36.82 35.34
N VAL A 566 -57.17 -36.11 34.33
CA VAL A 566 -56.02 -36.64 33.56
C VAL A 566 -54.72 -36.59 34.36
N SER A 567 -54.23 -37.75 34.81
CA SER A 567 -52.92 -37.88 35.50
C SER A 567 -51.87 -38.50 34.59
N VAL A 568 -50.59 -38.12 34.74
CA VAL A 568 -49.48 -38.64 33.92
C VAL A 568 -48.24 -38.89 34.79
N ALA A 569 -47.63 -40.07 34.63
CA ALA A 569 -46.37 -40.47 35.26
C ALA A 569 -45.39 -40.99 34.21
N VAL A 570 -44.12 -40.57 34.31
CA VAL A 570 -43.03 -40.99 33.42
C VAL A 570 -42.01 -41.79 34.24
N THR A 571 -41.62 -42.96 33.74
CA THR A 571 -40.67 -43.87 34.39
C THR A 571 -39.72 -44.47 33.34
N GLY A 572 -38.55 -44.96 33.75
CA GLY A 572 -37.55 -45.56 32.86
C GLY A 572 -36.23 -44.79 32.81
N ASP A 573 -35.45 -44.99 31.76
CA ASP A 573 -34.14 -44.36 31.57
C ASP A 573 -34.28 -42.96 30.95
N LEU A 574 -34.34 -41.94 31.82
CA LEU A 574 -34.39 -40.53 31.42
C LEU A 574 -33.01 -40.03 30.96
N ARG A 575 -32.55 -40.56 29.82
CA ARG A 575 -31.32 -40.20 29.12
C ARG A 575 -31.58 -40.13 27.61
N PRO A 576 -30.81 -39.35 26.83
CA PRO A 576 -30.86 -39.44 25.37
C PRO A 576 -30.55 -40.86 24.90
N GLY A 577 -31.43 -41.46 24.11
CA GLY A 577 -31.36 -42.86 23.68
C GLY A 577 -31.96 -43.88 24.66
N GLY A 578 -32.41 -43.47 25.85
CA GLY A 578 -33.01 -44.32 26.88
C GLY A 578 -34.46 -44.72 26.57
N GLU A 579 -34.88 -45.85 27.14
CA GLU A 579 -36.27 -46.36 27.03
C GLU A 579 -37.10 -45.89 28.22
N ILE A 580 -38.26 -45.32 27.95
CA ILE A 580 -39.21 -44.82 28.95
C ILE A 580 -40.61 -45.38 28.76
N THR A 581 -41.36 -45.42 29.86
CA THR A 581 -42.79 -45.72 29.91
C THR A 581 -43.52 -44.49 30.45
N VAL A 582 -44.39 -43.91 29.61
CA VAL A 582 -45.35 -42.87 30.00
C VAL A 582 -46.69 -43.55 30.26
N ARG A 583 -47.24 -43.39 31.46
CA ARG A 583 -48.57 -43.88 31.83
C ARG A 583 -49.47 -42.71 32.20
N GLY A 584 -50.75 -42.85 31.91
CA GLY A 584 -51.74 -41.92 32.44
C GLY A 584 -53.10 -42.55 32.68
N THR A 585 -53.97 -41.78 33.33
CA THR A 585 -55.34 -42.15 33.73
C THR A 585 -56.28 -41.00 33.41
N GLY A 586 -57.59 -41.25 33.36
CA GLY A 586 -58.61 -40.19 33.21
C GLY A 586 -58.83 -39.71 31.77
N VAL A 587 -58.33 -40.44 30.77
CA VAL A 587 -58.63 -40.16 29.35
C VAL A 587 -59.94 -40.87 28.97
N ASP A 588 -60.76 -40.22 28.13
CA ASP A 588 -61.98 -40.82 27.59
C ASP A 588 -61.65 -42.06 26.72
N PRO A 589 -62.18 -43.27 27.03
CA PRO A 589 -61.99 -44.46 26.22
C PRO A 589 -62.53 -44.37 24.78
N GLU A 590 -63.43 -43.43 24.48
CA GLU A 590 -63.99 -43.21 23.13
C GLU A 590 -63.21 -42.17 22.30
N SER A 591 -62.10 -41.61 22.82
CA SER A 591 -61.24 -40.64 22.10
C SER A 591 -60.52 -41.23 20.87
N ASP A 592 -60.24 -40.39 19.87
CA ASP A 592 -59.56 -40.77 18.61
C ASP A 592 -58.08 -41.14 18.82
N GLY A 593 -57.52 -40.80 19.98
CA GLY A 593 -56.27 -41.37 20.48
C GLY A 593 -55.43 -40.43 21.35
N VAL A 594 -54.56 -41.04 22.17
CA VAL A 594 -53.55 -40.37 22.98
C VAL A 594 -52.25 -40.23 22.19
N ARG A 595 -51.72 -39.01 22.12
CA ARG A 595 -50.43 -38.68 21.49
C ARG A 595 -49.48 -38.09 22.51
N VAL A 596 -48.29 -38.67 22.67
CA VAL A 596 -47.30 -38.27 23.68
C VAL A 596 -46.07 -37.68 22.99
N GLU A 597 -45.65 -36.49 23.42
CA GLU A 597 -44.50 -35.77 22.87
C GLU A 597 -43.50 -35.36 23.96
N LEU A 598 -42.24 -35.22 23.58
CA LEU A 598 -41.22 -34.54 24.37
C LEU A 598 -41.06 -33.11 23.84
N HIS A 599 -41.12 -32.14 24.74
CA HIS A 599 -41.16 -30.71 24.42
C HIS A 599 -39.89 -30.01 24.95
N SER A 600 -39.06 -29.67 23.98
CA SER A 600 -38.01 -28.63 23.99
C SER A 600 -37.83 -28.13 22.54
N THR A 601 -37.79 -29.08 21.60
CA THR A 601 -38.47 -28.98 20.30
C THR A 601 -39.52 -30.10 20.22
N PRO A 602 -40.76 -29.86 19.72
CA PRO A 602 -41.82 -30.87 19.75
C PRO A 602 -41.44 -32.15 19.01
N THR A 603 -41.25 -33.23 19.77
CA THR A 603 -40.77 -34.52 19.26
C THR A 603 -41.76 -35.62 19.66
N LEU A 604 -42.39 -36.27 18.68
CA LEU A 604 -43.33 -37.37 18.94
C LEU A 604 -42.60 -38.57 19.56
N LEU A 605 -43.06 -39.00 20.74
CA LEU A 605 -42.59 -40.21 21.41
C LEU A 605 -43.44 -41.43 21.05
N GLY A 606 -44.75 -41.25 20.87
CA GLY A 606 -45.64 -42.31 20.41
C GLY A 606 -47.13 -41.96 20.50
N THR A 607 -47.96 -42.86 20.00
CA THR A 607 -49.43 -42.80 20.08
C THR A 607 -50.00 -44.12 20.60
N THR A 608 -51.16 -44.05 21.27
CA THR A 608 -51.92 -45.22 21.74
C THR A 608 -53.41 -44.86 21.87
N ALA A 609 -54.29 -45.85 21.88
CA ALA A 609 -55.66 -45.64 22.37
C ALA A 609 -55.68 -45.65 23.91
N ALA A 610 -56.70 -45.01 24.50
CA ALA A 610 -57.06 -45.23 25.90
C ALA A 610 -57.73 -46.60 26.07
N ALA A 611 -57.52 -47.25 27.20
CA ALA A 611 -58.19 -48.48 27.59
C ALA A 611 -59.58 -48.19 28.17
N ALA A 612 -60.43 -49.21 28.26
CA ALA A 612 -61.82 -49.10 28.75
C ALA A 612 -61.95 -48.62 30.22
N ASP A 613 -60.85 -48.58 30.98
CA ASP A 613 -60.75 -48.03 32.34
C ASP A 613 -60.19 -46.59 32.36
N GLY A 614 -60.05 -45.95 31.20
CA GLY A 614 -59.52 -44.61 31.03
C GLY A 614 -58.01 -44.48 31.21
N THR A 615 -57.28 -45.60 31.22
CA THR A 615 -55.81 -45.62 31.33
C THR A 615 -55.11 -45.70 29.97
N PHE A 616 -53.88 -45.21 29.88
CA PHE A 616 -53.04 -45.43 28.70
C PHE A 616 -51.59 -45.73 29.11
N THR A 617 -50.82 -46.35 28.20
CA THR A 617 -49.39 -46.57 28.37
C THR A 617 -48.67 -46.49 27.03
N VAL A 618 -47.68 -45.62 26.94
CA VAL A 618 -46.76 -45.50 25.79
C VAL A 618 -45.36 -45.91 26.26
N ASN A 619 -44.79 -46.94 25.62
CA ASN A 619 -43.37 -47.27 25.74
C ASN A 619 -42.65 -46.62 24.55
N ALA A 620 -41.62 -45.82 24.82
CA ALA A 620 -40.92 -45.05 23.80
C ALA A 620 -39.44 -44.88 24.12
N ARG A 621 -38.61 -44.81 23.08
CA ARG A 621 -37.22 -44.42 23.18
C ARG A 621 -37.07 -42.91 22.99
N ILE A 622 -36.41 -42.24 23.92
CA ILE A 622 -36.01 -40.84 23.76
C ILE A 622 -34.96 -40.77 22.63
N PRO A 623 -35.13 -39.97 21.57
CA PRO A 623 -34.14 -39.90 20.51
C PRO A 623 -32.77 -39.42 21.01
N ALA A 624 -31.69 -40.06 20.56
CA ALA A 624 -30.33 -39.79 21.05
C ALA A 624 -29.80 -38.39 20.71
N ALA A 625 -30.44 -37.68 19.78
CA ALA A 625 -30.11 -36.31 19.41
C ALA A 625 -30.70 -35.24 20.36
N ILE A 626 -31.61 -35.61 21.27
CA ILE A 626 -32.18 -34.68 22.24
C ILE A 626 -31.12 -34.32 23.31
N PRO A 627 -30.85 -33.04 23.59
CA PRO A 627 -29.88 -32.64 24.61
C PRO A 627 -30.26 -33.12 26.02
N SER A 628 -29.27 -33.44 26.86
CA SER A 628 -29.47 -33.55 28.31
C SER A 628 -29.86 -32.20 28.91
N GLY A 629 -30.80 -32.16 29.85
CA GLY A 629 -31.34 -30.92 30.40
C GLY A 629 -32.81 -31.06 30.84
N ALA A 630 -33.48 -29.94 31.05
CA ALA A 630 -34.91 -29.90 31.37
C ALA A 630 -35.77 -29.99 30.09
N HIS A 631 -36.81 -30.81 30.13
CA HIS A 631 -37.82 -30.99 29.06
C HIS A 631 -39.20 -31.15 29.69
N SER A 632 -40.26 -31.11 28.89
CA SER A 632 -41.60 -31.52 29.32
C SER A 632 -42.09 -32.72 28.51
N VAL A 633 -42.73 -33.70 29.15
CA VAL A 633 -43.57 -34.69 28.45
C VAL A 633 -44.98 -34.13 28.39
N VAL A 634 -45.54 -34.05 27.19
CA VAL A 634 -46.84 -33.45 26.90
C VAL A 634 -47.75 -34.49 26.27
N VAL A 635 -48.99 -34.55 26.75
CA VAL A 635 -50.00 -35.53 26.32
C VAL A 635 -51.15 -34.80 25.67
N PHE A 636 -51.47 -35.21 24.44
CA PHE A 636 -52.58 -34.71 23.67
C PHE A 636 -53.65 -35.81 23.52
N VAL A 637 -54.92 -35.41 23.59
CA VAL A 637 -56.09 -36.22 23.25
C VAL A 637 -56.90 -35.40 22.25
N ASP A 638 -57.29 -36.02 21.13
CA ASP A 638 -58.05 -35.38 20.04
C ASP A 638 -57.43 -34.06 19.52
N GLY A 639 -56.10 -33.94 19.62
CA GLY A 639 -55.32 -32.76 19.24
C GLY A 639 -55.19 -31.66 20.31
N VAL A 640 -55.86 -31.79 21.46
CA VAL A 640 -55.80 -30.84 22.59
C VAL A 640 -54.80 -31.32 23.64
N GLU A 641 -53.94 -30.42 24.15
CA GLU A 641 -53.07 -30.73 25.28
C GLU A 641 -53.90 -30.93 26.56
N VAL A 642 -53.87 -32.13 27.13
CA VAL A 642 -54.64 -32.49 28.33
C VAL A 642 -53.78 -32.64 29.58
N ALA A 643 -52.48 -32.90 29.44
CA ALA A 643 -51.56 -33.01 30.57
C ALA A 643 -50.11 -32.73 30.17
N ARG A 644 -49.34 -32.20 31.14
CA ARG A 644 -47.92 -31.85 31.01
C ARG A 644 -47.19 -32.23 32.30
N THR A 645 -46.01 -32.84 32.17
CA THR A 645 -45.12 -33.09 33.30
C THR A 645 -43.66 -32.81 32.94
N SER A 646 -42.94 -32.14 33.82
CA SER A 646 -41.52 -31.83 33.63
C SER A 646 -40.66 -33.07 33.85
N VAL A 647 -39.64 -33.26 33.02
CA VAL A 647 -38.64 -34.32 33.15
C VAL A 647 -37.23 -33.74 32.95
N THR A 648 -36.23 -34.33 33.60
CA THR A 648 -34.82 -33.95 33.42
C THR A 648 -34.06 -35.11 32.81
N LEU A 649 -33.52 -34.91 31.60
CA LEU A 649 -32.70 -35.89 30.92
C LEU A 649 -31.25 -35.80 31.41
N SER A 650 -30.76 -36.89 31.99
CA SER A 650 -29.38 -37.01 32.46
C SER A 650 -28.42 -37.25 31.29
N GLY A 651 -27.18 -36.76 31.42
CA GLY A 651 -26.10 -37.08 30.48
C GLY A 651 -25.76 -38.58 30.47
N SER A 652 -25.21 -39.06 29.35
CA SER A 652 -24.87 -40.47 29.12
C SER A 652 -23.64 -40.93 29.93
N GLY A 653 -23.84 -41.20 31.21
CA GLY A 653 -22.86 -41.91 32.05
C GLY A 653 -22.81 -43.40 31.73
N LEU A 654 -21.61 -43.95 31.54
CA LEU A 654 -21.35 -45.39 31.32
C LEU A 654 -22.06 -46.27 32.36
N ALA A 655 -22.49 -47.46 31.93
CA ALA A 655 -23.21 -48.40 32.78
C ALA A 655 -22.36 -48.86 33.98
N SER A 656 -22.97 -48.85 35.17
CA SER A 656 -22.39 -49.41 36.39
C SER A 656 -22.26 -50.93 36.25
N THR A 657 -21.06 -51.46 36.48
CA THR A 657 -20.88 -52.88 36.84
C THR A 657 -20.87 -52.98 38.35
N GLY A 658 -21.88 -53.63 38.92
CA GLY A 658 -22.12 -53.61 40.35
C GLY A 658 -21.13 -54.46 41.15
N ALA A 659 -20.64 -53.90 42.25
CA ALA A 659 -20.04 -54.63 43.36
C ALA A 659 -20.29 -53.88 44.68
N ASP A 660 -21.23 -54.38 45.47
CA ASP A 660 -21.13 -54.34 46.94
C ASP A 660 -20.34 -55.60 47.37
N PRO A 661 -19.62 -55.60 48.51
CA PRO A 661 -19.90 -54.77 49.68
C PRO A 661 -18.70 -54.00 50.29
N GLY A 662 -18.99 -52.77 50.71
CA GLY A 662 -18.74 -52.38 52.11
C GLY A 662 -17.49 -51.56 52.48
N LEU A 663 -17.73 -50.73 53.51
CA LEU A 663 -16.77 -50.11 54.45
C LEU A 663 -16.10 -48.77 54.04
N LEU A 664 -16.80 -47.69 54.38
CA LEU A 664 -16.33 -46.57 55.22
C LEU A 664 -14.83 -46.19 55.24
N ILE A 665 -14.60 -44.93 54.81
CA ILE A 665 -13.62 -43.95 55.36
C ILE A 665 -12.15 -44.01 54.85
N ALA A 666 -11.60 -42.80 54.69
CA ALA A 666 -10.21 -42.38 54.40
C ALA A 666 -9.77 -42.48 52.92
N GLY A 667 -9.25 -41.40 52.31
CA GLY A 667 -9.05 -40.02 52.76
C GLY A 667 -8.60 -39.14 51.58
N GLY A 668 -8.35 -37.84 51.72
CA GLY A 668 -8.43 -37.01 52.92
C GLY A 668 -8.33 -35.51 52.57
N VAL A 669 -8.68 -34.66 53.54
CA VAL A 669 -8.59 -33.19 53.45
C VAL A 669 -7.15 -32.72 53.74
N SER A 670 -6.81 -31.52 53.23
CA SER A 670 -5.63 -30.67 53.52
C SER A 670 -4.62 -30.59 52.35
N ALA A 671 -4.05 -29.44 51.97
CA ALA A 671 -4.10 -28.12 52.61
C ALA A 671 -4.03 -26.94 51.61
N LEU A 672 -4.36 -25.78 52.15
CA LEU A 672 -3.99 -24.43 51.69
C LEU A 672 -2.51 -24.25 51.28
N LEU A 673 -2.30 -23.19 50.48
CA LEU A 673 -1.17 -22.23 50.47
C LEU A 673 0.12 -22.51 49.65
N LEU A 674 0.41 -21.50 48.81
CA LEU A 674 1.71 -20.90 48.41
C LEU A 674 2.51 -21.41 47.20
N LEU A 675 2.96 -20.41 46.40
CA LEU A 675 4.17 -20.37 45.55
C LEU A 675 4.17 -21.29 44.28
N ALA A 676 4.80 -20.95 43.15
CA ALA A 676 5.49 -19.72 42.72
C ALA A 676 5.48 -19.56 41.19
N ALA A 677 5.83 -18.35 40.77
CA ALA A 677 6.43 -18.02 39.47
C ALA A 677 7.77 -18.76 39.21
N GLY A 678 8.15 -18.89 37.93
CA GLY A 678 9.47 -19.37 37.48
C GLY A 678 9.41 -20.05 36.10
N THR A 679 9.57 -19.31 34.99
CA THR A 679 10.83 -19.11 34.25
C THR A 679 11.53 -20.37 33.75
N VAL A 680 11.68 -20.50 32.43
CA VAL A 680 12.77 -21.26 31.78
C VAL A 680 13.67 -20.26 31.06
N LEU A 681 14.99 -20.40 31.26
CA LEU A 681 16.02 -19.52 30.72
C LEU A 681 17.20 -20.39 30.28
N VAL A 682 17.69 -20.23 29.06
CA VAL A 682 18.88 -20.95 28.56
C VAL A 682 20.04 -19.98 28.28
N ALA A 683 21.09 -20.16 29.08
CA ALA A 683 22.51 -19.91 28.82
C ALA A 683 23.01 -18.60 28.17
N ARG A 684 23.62 -17.76 29.03
CA ARG A 684 24.66 -16.76 28.76
C ARG A 684 25.78 -17.18 27.78
N ARG A 685 26.39 -16.19 27.12
CA ARG A 685 27.80 -15.81 27.41
C ARG A 685 28.02 -14.29 27.29
N ARG A 686 28.98 -13.75 28.06
CA ARG A 686 29.32 -12.32 28.20
C ARG A 686 30.79 -12.08 27.86
N GLY A 687 31.09 -10.89 27.36
CA GLY A 687 32.34 -10.14 27.55
C GLY A 687 32.04 -8.66 27.24
N SER A 688 31.83 -7.75 28.21
CA SER A 688 32.77 -7.24 29.22
C SER A 688 33.68 -6.12 28.70
N LEU A 689 33.10 -4.93 28.46
CA LEU A 689 33.80 -3.66 28.61
C LEU A 689 33.99 -3.35 30.11
N GLY A 690 35.03 -2.59 30.46
CA GLY A 690 35.33 -2.18 31.83
C GLY A 690 35.75 -0.72 31.91
N SER A 691 35.26 -0.07 32.98
CA SER A 691 35.57 1.28 33.52
C SER A 691 35.45 2.47 32.57
#